data_AF-A0AAJ0ACV4-F1
#
_entry.id   AF-A0AAJ0ACV4-F1
#
_cell.length_a   1.000
_cell.length_b   1.000
_cell.length_c   1.000
_cell.angle_alpha   90.00
_cell.angle_beta   90.00
_cell.angle_gamma   90.00
#
_symmetry.space_group_name_H-M   'P 1'
#
loop_
_entity.id
_entity.type
_entity.pdbx_description
1 polymer ?
#
loop_
_entity_poly.entity_id
_entity_poly.type
_entity_poly.pdbx_seq_one_letter_code
_entity_poly.pdbx_strand_id
1 'polypeptide(L)'
;MASSTQNVQKSRASDDLIMATNNSSIVSKRSVEHLYYPDEPHYFQFFVKKFRRRAPLVNRGYHLRLKVIDTLVRRFLEKPSTRKKVIVNLGCGSDVLPWQCQVRYPDSCRDVTFLDVDYPDLIQKKRQIVLETPELQGLMGAWEVNDDSPIVLKSQRYCQVGCNLQQLSVLQSCLDALFDVPNTDFLFVAEVSITYMDTKGANGVIEWAATVGNAEFCLLEQILPDGPDHPFAHTMLGHFNKMNAPLKSVHRYPTVASQEKRFQSLGWPSAESWTLWEAWSDDLFMTSEERRALDSVESFDELEEFALFASHYFVILASTPRSEVQGHVSKVYGEVEIPSFQCSMTMSPYESACGHRRLGAAMLVGESNSGGFISHNFGQGPVGRMNSEDLYQISSQTVSSNTSVKMPSTRVCHSLTDLGSAGILLAGGRASPSTAFRDCWLFNKSLSAWKPTKNLPVPLFRHSVTRLGSSPLALLAGGRKNHIETSAEYFLFDPTEGWRMCHVQSAPPALYSATFTCVGEVGSRAFTGFLSGGSLEDSVINQGLYTWRLDVSEPEPVLSFQLRTPKDGGLPGSLARLGSIAIQSSNYTLLLGGVVKGVQLPSAYDILILKTTETDVSVVARLDGTGSSGVMRPFLMGSSVVHYENGNLAIVGGGATCYAMGTFWTPGSYSFRFDPSLLPQHGTGQIAPRPESVQYKETVEFSESEKSPVE
;
A
#
# COMPACT_ATOMS: atom_id res chain seq x y z
N MET A 1 -50.29 7.65 -0.76
CA MET A 1 -49.95 6.22 -0.61
C MET A 1 -48.97 5.72 -1.68
N ALA A 2 -49.03 6.15 -2.95
CA ALA A 2 -48.07 5.70 -3.96
C ALA A 2 -46.60 6.14 -3.73
N SER A 3 -46.35 7.33 -3.16
CA SER A 3 -44.98 7.79 -2.87
C SER A 3 -44.32 7.09 -1.67
N SER A 4 -45.11 6.67 -0.67
CA SER A 4 -44.60 5.93 0.49
C SER A 4 -44.21 4.50 0.12
N THR A 5 -44.99 3.83 -0.74
CA THR A 5 -44.68 2.48 -1.22
C THR A 5 -43.46 2.45 -2.14
N GLN A 6 -43.29 3.47 -2.99
CA GLN A 6 -42.09 3.63 -3.82
C GLN A 6 -40.82 3.90 -2.99
N ASN A 7 -40.92 4.67 -1.91
CA ASN A 7 -39.78 4.91 -1.01
C ASN A 7 -39.40 3.66 -0.22
N VAL A 8 -40.37 2.84 0.22
CA VAL A 8 -40.11 1.56 0.91
C VAL A 8 -39.50 0.51 -0.02
N GLN A 9 -39.92 0.46 -1.29
CA GLN A 9 -39.31 -0.43 -2.28
C GLN A 9 -37.88 -0.01 -2.64
N LYS A 10 -37.61 1.30 -2.76
CA LYS A 10 -36.26 1.83 -2.97
C LYS A 10 -35.33 1.58 -1.78
N SER A 11 -35.83 1.69 -0.55
CA SER A 11 -35.02 1.40 0.65
C SER A 11 -34.67 -0.09 0.75
N ARG A 12 -35.63 -1.01 0.51
CA ARG A 12 -35.35 -2.46 0.49
C ARG A 12 -34.34 -2.86 -0.58
N ALA A 13 -34.46 -2.33 -1.80
CA ALA A 13 -33.51 -2.63 -2.87
C ALA A 13 -32.09 -2.10 -2.55
N SER A 14 -31.98 -0.97 -1.85
CA SER A 14 -30.70 -0.47 -1.34
C SER A 14 -30.13 -1.36 -0.24
N ASP A 15 -30.99 -1.85 0.67
CA ASP A 15 -30.57 -2.76 1.75
C ASP A 15 -30.07 -4.10 1.17
N ASP A 16 -30.74 -4.66 0.15
CA ASP A 16 -30.31 -5.89 -0.53
C ASP A 16 -28.89 -5.82 -1.12
N LEU A 17 -28.52 -4.67 -1.66
CA LEU A 17 -27.20 -4.44 -2.26
C LEU A 17 -26.12 -4.29 -1.18
N ILE A 18 -26.44 -3.66 -0.05
CA ILE A 18 -25.55 -3.61 1.12
C ILE A 18 -25.35 -5.03 1.66
N MET A 19 -26.42 -5.82 1.80
CA MET A 19 -26.35 -7.22 2.24
C MET A 19 -25.48 -8.08 1.30
N ALA A 20 -25.41 -7.76 0.01
CA ALA A 20 -24.55 -8.48 -0.94
C ALA A 20 -23.04 -8.28 -0.70
N THR A 21 -22.62 -7.18 -0.06
CA THR A 21 -21.21 -6.93 0.28
C THR A 21 -20.64 -7.98 1.24
N ASN A 22 -21.48 -8.55 2.12
CA ASN A 22 -21.14 -9.65 3.02
C ASN A 22 -20.50 -10.82 2.26
N ASN A 23 -21.10 -11.24 1.14
CA ASN A 23 -20.61 -12.39 0.37
C ASN A 23 -19.17 -12.19 -0.12
N SER A 24 -18.81 -10.98 -0.55
CA SER A 24 -17.46 -10.69 -1.05
C SER A 24 -16.41 -10.72 0.07
N SER A 25 -16.76 -10.16 1.23
CA SER A 25 -15.91 -10.13 2.43
C SER A 25 -15.66 -11.54 2.97
N ILE A 26 -16.72 -12.34 3.14
CA ILE A 26 -16.63 -13.69 3.72
C ILE A 26 -15.85 -14.65 2.80
N VAL A 27 -15.99 -14.53 1.47
CA VAL A 27 -15.13 -15.28 0.54
C VAL A 27 -13.64 -14.97 0.78
N SER A 28 -13.30 -13.72 1.08
CA SER A 28 -11.93 -13.30 1.31
C SER A 28 -11.42 -13.75 2.69
N LYS A 29 -12.24 -13.64 3.75
CA LYS A 29 -11.95 -14.22 5.07
C LYS A 29 -11.75 -15.74 5.01
N ARG A 30 -12.57 -16.47 4.23
CA ARG A 30 -12.39 -17.92 4.00
C ARG A 30 -11.10 -18.26 3.26
N SER A 31 -10.70 -17.43 2.29
CA SER A 31 -9.42 -17.61 1.60
C SER A 31 -8.25 -17.52 2.58
N VAL A 32 -8.31 -16.58 3.53
CA VAL A 32 -7.31 -16.45 4.61
C VAL A 32 -7.37 -17.63 5.57
N GLU A 33 -8.54 -17.99 6.09
CA GLU A 33 -8.72 -19.14 7.00
C GLU A 33 -8.06 -20.40 6.45
N HIS A 34 -8.30 -20.71 5.17
CA HIS A 34 -7.76 -21.90 4.54
C HIS A 34 -6.24 -21.88 4.35
N LEU A 35 -5.64 -20.72 4.08
CA LEU A 35 -4.22 -20.60 3.73
C LEU A 35 -3.32 -20.25 4.93
N TYR A 36 -3.80 -19.38 5.82
CA TYR A 36 -3.04 -18.78 6.92
C TYR A 36 -3.29 -19.48 8.25
N TYR A 37 -4.42 -20.17 8.39
CA TYR A 37 -4.81 -20.88 9.61
C TYR A 37 -5.19 -22.35 9.29
N PRO A 38 -4.31 -23.12 8.63
CA PRO A 38 -4.63 -24.48 8.17
C PRO A 38 -4.93 -25.44 9.33
N ASP A 39 -4.36 -25.19 10.51
CA ASP A 39 -4.48 -26.03 11.70
C ASP A 39 -5.63 -25.61 12.63
N GLU A 40 -6.35 -24.53 12.30
CA GLU A 40 -7.54 -24.11 13.04
C GLU A 40 -8.82 -24.67 12.42
N PRO A 41 -9.91 -24.86 13.19
CA PRO A 41 -11.21 -25.20 12.63
C PRO A 41 -11.70 -24.15 11.63
N HIS A 42 -12.10 -24.61 10.43
CA HIS A 42 -12.59 -23.71 9.38
C HIS A 42 -14.09 -23.46 9.56
N TYR A 43 -14.49 -22.26 9.97
CA TYR A 43 -15.90 -21.91 10.21
C TYR A 43 -16.52 -21.17 9.02
N PHE A 44 -15.75 -20.40 8.25
CA PHE A 44 -16.32 -19.66 7.11
C PHE A 44 -16.88 -20.58 6.02
N GLN A 45 -16.44 -21.85 5.97
CA GLN A 45 -16.94 -22.84 5.02
C GLN A 45 -18.44 -23.15 5.16
N PHE A 46 -19.01 -22.99 6.36
CA PHE A 46 -20.44 -23.23 6.60
C PHE A 46 -21.31 -22.13 5.97
N PHE A 47 -20.78 -20.91 5.87
CA PHE A 47 -21.48 -19.75 5.30
C PHE A 47 -21.19 -19.56 3.81
N VAL A 48 -19.99 -19.91 3.35
CA VAL A 48 -19.60 -19.88 1.95
C VAL A 48 -19.07 -21.25 1.58
N LYS A 49 -19.88 -22.07 0.91
CA LYS A 49 -19.53 -23.49 0.59
C LYS A 49 -18.43 -23.65 -0.45
N LYS A 50 -18.40 -22.82 -1.50
CA LYS A 50 -17.39 -22.90 -2.57
C LYS A 50 -16.12 -22.14 -2.21
N PHE A 51 -14.99 -22.84 -2.11
CA PHE A 51 -13.70 -22.20 -1.86
C PHE A 51 -13.30 -21.36 -3.08
N ARG A 52 -12.85 -20.13 -2.84
CA ARG A 52 -12.25 -19.27 -3.85
C ARG A 52 -11.05 -18.57 -3.25
N ARG A 53 -9.86 -18.94 -3.72
CA ARG A 53 -8.63 -18.25 -3.37
C ARG A 53 -8.65 -16.80 -3.87
N ARG A 54 -8.19 -15.86 -3.06
CA ARG A 54 -7.90 -14.48 -3.45
C ARG A 54 -6.41 -14.30 -3.77
N ALA A 55 -6.09 -13.19 -4.42
CA ALA A 55 -4.70 -12.80 -4.69
C ALA A 55 -3.93 -12.55 -3.37
N PRO A 56 -2.60 -12.77 -3.34
CA PRO A 56 -1.78 -12.57 -2.13
C PRO A 56 -1.99 -11.21 -1.45
N LEU A 57 -2.07 -10.13 -2.25
CA LEU A 57 -2.37 -8.78 -1.73
C LEU A 57 -3.67 -8.72 -0.91
N VAL A 58 -4.74 -9.33 -1.43
CA VAL A 58 -6.04 -9.34 -0.75
C VAL A 58 -6.01 -10.26 0.47
N ASN A 59 -5.36 -11.42 0.38
CA ASN A 59 -5.23 -12.30 1.53
C ASN A 59 -4.45 -11.64 2.68
N ARG A 60 -3.31 -10.99 2.41
CA ARG A 60 -2.54 -10.30 3.46
C ARG A 60 -3.34 -9.19 4.13
N GLY A 61 -4.12 -8.41 3.37
CA GLY A 61 -4.95 -7.37 3.98
C GLY A 61 -6.13 -7.92 4.78
N TYR A 62 -6.76 -9.02 4.35
CA TYR A 62 -7.78 -9.70 5.16
C TYR A 62 -7.19 -10.42 6.37
N HIS A 63 -5.97 -10.96 6.27
CA HIS A 63 -5.23 -11.51 7.41
C HIS A 63 -5.00 -10.43 8.46
N LEU A 64 -4.46 -9.27 8.05
CA LEU A 64 -4.25 -8.15 8.97
C LEU A 64 -5.57 -7.64 9.57
N ARG A 65 -6.63 -7.53 8.76
CA ARG A 65 -7.97 -7.14 9.23
C ARG A 65 -8.51 -8.08 10.31
N LEU A 66 -8.42 -9.40 10.08
CA LEU A 66 -8.82 -10.43 11.06
C LEU A 66 -7.96 -10.36 12.32
N LYS A 67 -6.63 -10.26 12.17
CA LYS A 67 -5.68 -10.20 13.28
C LYS A 67 -5.93 -8.98 14.17
N VAL A 68 -6.18 -7.80 13.58
CA VAL A 68 -6.46 -6.57 14.34
C VAL A 68 -7.72 -6.70 15.19
N ILE A 69 -8.82 -7.20 14.61
CA ILE A 69 -10.07 -7.41 15.35
C ILE A 69 -9.88 -8.46 16.45
N ASP A 70 -9.24 -9.59 16.12
CA ASP A 70 -8.93 -10.69 17.07
C ASP A 70 -8.09 -10.19 18.26
N THR A 71 -7.02 -9.42 18.02
CA THR A 71 -6.20 -8.81 19.08
C THR A 71 -7.01 -7.90 20.00
N LEU A 72 -7.85 -7.02 19.45
CA LEU A 72 -8.62 -6.07 20.27
C LEU A 72 -9.75 -6.76 21.03
N VAL A 73 -10.40 -7.75 20.41
CA VAL A 73 -11.40 -8.60 21.08
C VAL A 73 -10.75 -9.39 22.21
N ARG A 74 -9.58 -10.01 21.97
CA ARG A 74 -8.80 -10.71 22.98
C ARG A 74 -8.45 -9.80 24.15
N ARG A 75 -8.02 -8.56 23.88
CA ARG A 75 -7.71 -7.57 24.92
C ARG A 75 -8.91 -7.30 25.83
N PHE A 76 -10.10 -7.19 25.27
CA PHE A 76 -11.34 -7.06 26.04
C PHE A 76 -11.68 -8.34 26.82
N LEU A 77 -11.53 -9.52 26.20
CA LEU A 77 -11.77 -10.82 26.84
C LEU A 77 -10.85 -11.05 28.05
N GLU A 78 -9.58 -10.66 27.98
CA GLU A 78 -8.58 -10.87 29.02
C GLU A 78 -8.57 -9.76 30.10
N LYS A 79 -9.19 -8.60 29.83
CA LYS A 79 -9.28 -7.48 30.80
C LYS A 79 -10.00 -7.92 32.09
N PRO A 80 -9.39 -7.84 33.29
CA PRO A 80 -10.07 -8.27 34.52
C PRO A 80 -11.36 -7.49 34.77
N SER A 81 -12.45 -8.20 35.08
CA SER A 81 -13.73 -7.59 35.46
C SER A 81 -14.55 -8.53 36.36
N THR A 82 -15.33 -7.94 37.27
CA THR A 82 -16.35 -8.64 38.07
C THR A 82 -17.72 -8.62 37.40
N ARG A 83 -17.88 -7.86 36.31
CA ARG A 83 -19.12 -7.72 35.56
C ARG A 83 -19.22 -8.77 34.46
N LYS A 84 -20.45 -9.05 34.04
CA LYS A 84 -20.67 -9.89 32.85
C LYS A 84 -20.06 -9.20 31.64
N LYS A 85 -19.44 -9.95 30.73
CA LYS A 85 -18.93 -9.40 29.47
C LYS A 85 -19.81 -9.79 28.30
N VAL A 86 -20.08 -8.82 27.43
CA VAL A 86 -20.85 -9.02 26.21
C VAL A 86 -20.10 -8.40 25.03
N ILE A 87 -19.95 -9.17 23.95
CA ILE A 87 -19.42 -8.67 22.68
C ILE A 87 -20.59 -8.55 21.70
N VAL A 88 -20.87 -7.34 21.22
CA VAL A 88 -21.95 -7.04 20.29
C VAL A 88 -21.34 -6.76 18.91
N ASN A 89 -21.57 -7.66 17.96
CA ASN A 89 -21.10 -7.51 16.58
C ASN A 89 -22.18 -6.82 15.73
N LEU A 90 -21.96 -5.55 15.41
CA LEU A 90 -22.89 -4.66 14.72
C LEU A 90 -22.70 -4.76 13.21
N GLY A 91 -23.70 -5.29 12.51
CA GLY A 91 -23.61 -5.64 11.09
C GLY A 91 -22.74 -6.88 10.90
N CYS A 92 -23.02 -7.92 11.70
CA CYS A 92 -22.19 -9.11 11.82
C CYS A 92 -22.10 -9.94 10.53
N GLY A 93 -22.99 -9.76 9.56
CA GLY A 93 -23.09 -10.57 8.36
C GLY A 93 -22.96 -12.07 8.66
N SER A 94 -22.06 -12.74 7.96
CA SER A 94 -21.70 -14.15 8.25
C SER A 94 -20.37 -14.30 8.98
N ASP A 95 -20.01 -13.34 9.81
CA ASP A 95 -18.82 -13.43 10.66
C ASP A 95 -18.91 -14.62 11.61
N VAL A 96 -17.74 -15.20 11.91
CA VAL A 96 -17.57 -16.39 12.74
C VAL A 96 -16.77 -16.12 14.01
N LEU A 97 -16.50 -14.84 14.32
CA LEU A 97 -15.78 -14.38 15.51
C LEU A 97 -16.19 -15.11 16.81
N PRO A 98 -17.49 -15.35 17.12
CA PRO A 98 -17.87 -16.06 18.34
C PRO A 98 -17.25 -17.45 18.44
N TRP A 99 -17.23 -18.22 17.34
CA TRP A 99 -16.67 -19.58 17.33
C TRP A 99 -15.15 -19.58 17.31
N GLN A 100 -14.53 -18.62 16.62
CA GLN A 100 -13.07 -18.45 16.64
C GLN A 100 -12.56 -18.12 18.04
N CYS A 101 -13.20 -17.18 18.74
CA CYS A 101 -12.82 -16.83 20.11
C CYS A 101 -12.98 -17.99 21.09
N GLN A 102 -14.05 -18.80 20.99
CA GLN A 102 -14.24 -19.97 21.85
C GLN A 102 -13.13 -21.02 21.67
N VAL A 103 -12.59 -21.18 20.46
CA VAL A 103 -11.49 -22.11 20.19
C VAL A 103 -10.14 -21.53 20.62
N ARG A 104 -9.87 -20.27 20.27
CA ARG A 104 -8.57 -19.62 20.53
C ARG A 104 -8.39 -19.24 22.00
N TYR A 105 -9.47 -18.86 22.68
CA TYR A 105 -9.47 -18.30 24.04
C TYR A 105 -10.56 -18.93 24.93
N PRO A 106 -10.58 -20.25 25.11
CA PRO A 106 -11.68 -20.95 25.80
C PRO A 106 -11.88 -20.46 27.24
N ASP A 107 -10.80 -20.23 27.98
CA ASP A 107 -10.87 -19.78 29.38
C ASP A 107 -11.44 -18.36 29.48
N SER A 108 -10.95 -17.43 28.66
CA SER A 108 -11.41 -16.04 28.64
C SER A 108 -12.84 -15.89 28.09
N CYS A 109 -13.35 -16.88 27.36
CA CYS A 109 -14.70 -16.89 26.80
C CYS A 109 -15.76 -17.60 27.66
N ARG A 110 -15.37 -18.18 28.81
CA ARG A 110 -16.25 -19.01 29.64
C ARG A 110 -17.54 -18.31 30.08
N ASP A 111 -17.42 -17.07 30.55
CA ASP A 111 -18.54 -16.26 31.08
C ASP A 111 -18.87 -15.06 30.18
N VAL A 112 -18.64 -15.21 28.87
CA VAL A 112 -18.88 -14.17 27.85
C VAL A 112 -20.08 -14.55 26.98
N THR A 113 -20.96 -13.58 26.72
CA THR A 113 -22.03 -13.74 25.73
C THR A 113 -21.70 -12.93 24.47
N PHE A 114 -21.74 -13.58 23.30
CA PHE A 114 -21.66 -12.90 22.00
C PHE A 114 -23.07 -12.59 21.49
N LEU A 115 -23.27 -11.38 20.97
CA LEU A 115 -24.52 -10.93 20.36
C LEU A 115 -24.27 -10.47 18.93
N ASP A 116 -24.81 -11.21 17.97
CA ASP A 116 -24.77 -10.82 16.56
C ASP A 116 -26.00 -10.00 16.20
N VAL A 117 -25.79 -8.84 15.56
CA VAL A 117 -26.85 -7.94 15.12
C VAL A 117 -26.67 -7.66 13.63
N ASP A 118 -27.73 -7.88 12.84
CA ASP A 118 -27.77 -7.48 11.43
C ASP A 118 -29.24 -7.35 10.98
N TYR A 119 -29.46 -6.96 9.72
CA TYR A 119 -30.78 -6.95 9.11
C TYR A 119 -31.51 -8.28 9.34
N PRO A 120 -32.83 -8.25 9.61
CA PRO A 120 -33.63 -9.46 9.87
C PRO A 120 -33.39 -10.59 8.87
N ASP A 121 -33.36 -10.27 7.57
CA ASP A 121 -33.20 -11.27 6.50
C ASP A 121 -31.83 -11.96 6.52
N LEU A 122 -30.75 -11.25 6.90
CA LEU A 122 -29.41 -11.85 7.04
C LEU A 122 -29.32 -12.69 8.31
N ILE A 123 -29.85 -12.19 9.41
CA ILE A 123 -29.86 -12.92 10.68
C ILE A 123 -30.68 -14.20 10.58
N GLN A 124 -31.81 -14.18 9.87
CA GLN A 124 -32.61 -15.39 9.61
C GLN A 124 -31.82 -16.45 8.83
N LYS A 125 -31.07 -16.05 7.80
CA LYS A 125 -30.18 -16.96 7.05
C LYS A 125 -29.05 -17.51 7.94
N LYS A 126 -28.43 -16.65 8.76
CA LYS A 126 -27.38 -17.05 9.70
C LYS A 126 -27.91 -18.04 10.74
N ARG A 127 -29.10 -17.76 11.30
CA ARG A 127 -29.82 -18.62 12.25
C ARG A 127 -30.02 -20.01 11.69
N GLN A 128 -30.54 -20.10 10.46
CA GLN A 128 -30.75 -21.38 9.79
C GLN A 128 -29.44 -22.18 9.69
N ILE A 129 -28.36 -21.57 9.21
CA ILE A 129 -27.05 -22.24 9.09
C ILE A 129 -26.55 -22.72 10.46
N VAL A 130 -26.67 -21.90 11.51
CA VAL A 130 -26.25 -22.28 12.87
C VAL A 130 -27.06 -23.48 13.38
N LEU A 131 -28.39 -23.46 13.23
CA LEU A 131 -29.28 -24.54 13.68
C LEU A 131 -29.20 -25.82 12.83
N GLU A 132 -28.66 -25.75 11.61
CA GLU A 132 -28.45 -26.92 10.75
C GLU A 132 -27.02 -27.48 10.83
N THR A 133 -26.10 -26.80 11.52
CA THR A 133 -24.67 -27.18 11.60
C THR A 133 -24.28 -27.64 13.02
N PRO A 134 -24.09 -28.95 13.26
CA PRO A 134 -23.77 -29.49 14.59
C PRO A 134 -22.52 -28.87 15.24
N GLU A 135 -21.48 -28.58 14.47
CA GLU A 135 -20.23 -27.99 14.92
C GLU A 135 -20.43 -26.59 15.51
N LEU A 136 -21.37 -25.81 14.97
CA LEU A 136 -21.72 -24.49 15.48
C LEU A 136 -22.59 -24.56 16.73
N GLN A 137 -23.43 -25.59 16.84
CA GLN A 137 -24.31 -25.81 17.99
C GLN A 137 -23.59 -26.32 19.22
N GLY A 138 -22.70 -27.30 19.05
CA GLY A 138 -21.97 -27.94 20.16
C GLY A 138 -21.19 -26.94 21.00
N LEU A 139 -20.79 -25.80 20.41
CA LEU A 139 -20.03 -24.75 21.08
C LEU A 139 -20.87 -23.77 21.91
N MET A 140 -22.20 -23.72 21.75
CA MET A 140 -23.00 -22.63 22.34
C MET A 140 -24.13 -23.10 23.27
N GLY A 141 -24.43 -24.41 23.28
CA GLY A 141 -25.34 -25.02 24.26
C GLY A 141 -26.80 -25.03 23.83
N ALA A 142 -27.72 -25.06 24.80
CA ALA A 142 -29.16 -25.13 24.55
C ALA A 142 -29.71 -23.81 23.96
N TRP A 143 -30.63 -23.95 23.01
CA TRP A 143 -31.16 -22.84 22.22
C TRP A 143 -32.62 -22.53 22.53
N GLU A 144 -32.92 -21.24 22.63
CA GLU A 144 -34.25 -20.66 22.54
C GLU A 144 -34.41 -20.02 21.16
N VAL A 145 -35.38 -20.48 20.37
CA VAL A 145 -35.67 -19.97 19.02
C VAL A 145 -36.99 -19.21 19.06
N ASN A 146 -37.00 -17.98 18.54
CA ASN A 146 -38.21 -17.16 18.47
C ASN A 146 -38.41 -16.65 17.04
N ASP A 147 -39.61 -16.83 16.48
CA ASP A 147 -39.93 -16.37 15.13
C ASP A 147 -40.57 -14.97 15.10
N ASP A 148 -41.28 -14.60 16.17
CA ASP A 148 -42.03 -13.34 16.28
C ASP A 148 -41.32 -12.28 17.15
N SER A 149 -40.01 -12.41 17.33
CA SER A 149 -39.19 -11.51 18.15
C SER A 149 -37.98 -11.02 17.38
N PRO A 150 -37.53 -9.76 17.59
CA PRO A 150 -36.22 -9.33 17.12
C PRO A 150 -35.07 -10.19 17.65
N ILE A 151 -35.20 -10.80 18.85
CA ILE A 151 -34.25 -11.77 19.40
C ILE A 151 -34.60 -13.15 18.85
N VAL A 152 -34.04 -13.49 17.69
CA VAL A 152 -34.46 -14.69 16.92
C VAL A 152 -33.84 -16.00 17.42
N LEU A 153 -32.70 -15.90 18.11
CA LEU A 153 -31.95 -17.02 18.66
C LEU A 153 -31.24 -16.59 19.94
N LYS A 154 -31.32 -17.41 20.98
CA LYS A 154 -30.68 -17.14 22.27
C LYS A 154 -30.13 -18.44 22.89
N SER A 155 -28.96 -18.33 23.50
CA SER A 155 -28.33 -19.33 24.37
C SER A 155 -27.60 -18.60 25.49
N GLN A 156 -26.92 -19.34 26.37
CA GLN A 156 -26.11 -18.73 27.44
C GLN A 156 -24.93 -17.92 26.90
N ARG A 157 -24.30 -18.37 25.80
CA ARG A 157 -23.06 -17.79 25.26
C ARG A 157 -23.21 -17.08 23.92
N TYR A 158 -24.36 -17.22 23.25
CA TYR A 158 -24.58 -16.63 21.94
C TYR A 158 -26.04 -16.25 21.70
N CYS A 159 -26.26 -15.05 21.17
CA CYS A 159 -27.56 -14.51 20.80
C CYS A 159 -27.51 -13.92 19.37
N GLN A 160 -28.65 -13.92 18.68
CA GLN A 160 -28.82 -13.26 17.38
C GLN A 160 -30.04 -12.33 17.43
N VAL A 161 -29.84 -11.09 16.98
CA VAL A 161 -30.88 -10.06 16.90
C VAL A 161 -31.04 -9.57 15.46
N GLY A 162 -32.21 -9.80 14.88
CA GLY A 162 -32.60 -9.26 13.58
C GLY A 162 -33.10 -7.83 13.73
N CYS A 163 -32.24 -6.85 13.51
CA CYS A 163 -32.55 -5.43 13.68
C CYS A 163 -31.81 -4.57 12.66
N ASN A 164 -32.52 -3.63 12.03
CA ASN A 164 -31.86 -2.55 11.29
C ASN A 164 -31.17 -1.61 12.30
N LEU A 165 -29.87 -1.40 12.16
CA LEU A 165 -29.07 -0.57 13.09
C LEU A 165 -29.54 0.89 13.22
N GLN A 166 -30.43 1.37 12.35
CA GLN A 166 -31.08 2.68 12.50
C GLN A 166 -32.21 2.67 13.54
N GLN A 167 -32.70 1.49 13.94
CA GLN A 167 -33.80 1.32 14.91
C GLN A 167 -33.25 1.12 16.33
N LEU A 168 -32.56 2.14 16.84
CA LEU A 168 -31.82 2.08 18.10
C LEU A 168 -32.69 1.77 19.32
N SER A 169 -33.97 2.18 19.33
CA SER A 169 -34.91 1.84 20.41
C SER A 169 -35.19 0.34 20.49
N VAL A 170 -35.32 -0.34 19.34
CA VAL A 170 -35.52 -1.79 19.27
C VAL A 170 -34.26 -2.49 19.77
N LEU A 171 -33.08 -2.03 19.34
CA LEU A 171 -31.82 -2.58 19.79
C LEU A 171 -31.61 -2.42 21.30
N GLN A 172 -31.93 -1.25 21.86
CA GLN A 172 -31.91 -1.01 23.30
C GLN A 172 -32.85 -1.96 24.05
N SER A 173 -34.10 -2.10 23.60
CA SER A 173 -35.06 -3.03 24.21
C SER A 173 -34.57 -4.48 24.16
N CYS A 174 -33.86 -4.89 23.11
CA CYS A 174 -33.24 -6.21 23.05
C CYS A 174 -32.11 -6.37 24.06
N LEU A 175 -31.25 -5.37 24.24
CA LEU A 175 -30.20 -5.41 25.25
C LEU A 175 -30.78 -5.49 26.66
N ASP A 176 -31.78 -4.66 26.98
CA ASP A 176 -32.45 -4.65 28.28
C ASP A 176 -33.15 -5.99 28.58
N ALA A 177 -33.68 -6.66 27.56
CA ALA A 177 -34.29 -7.98 27.69
C ALA A 177 -33.27 -9.12 27.87
N LEU A 178 -32.04 -8.94 27.37
CA LEU A 178 -31.00 -9.98 27.39
C LEU A 178 -30.03 -9.85 28.57
N PHE A 179 -29.82 -8.64 29.08
CA PHE A 179 -28.72 -8.34 29.99
C PHE A 179 -29.11 -7.32 31.08
N ASP A 180 -28.47 -7.45 32.24
CA ASP A 180 -28.44 -6.40 33.26
C ASP A 180 -27.41 -5.34 32.84
N VAL A 181 -27.87 -4.41 31.99
CA VAL A 181 -27.02 -3.42 31.30
C VAL A 181 -26.10 -2.65 32.28
N PRO A 182 -26.57 -2.13 33.43
CA PRO A 182 -25.70 -1.45 34.41
C PRO A 182 -24.55 -2.29 34.98
N ASN A 183 -24.68 -3.62 35.00
CA ASN A 183 -23.70 -4.57 35.55
C ASN A 183 -22.99 -5.40 34.47
N THR A 184 -22.99 -4.90 33.23
CA THR A 184 -22.38 -5.56 32.07
C THR A 184 -21.33 -4.65 31.44
N ASP A 185 -20.19 -5.24 31.08
CA ASP A 185 -19.18 -4.62 30.23
C ASP A 185 -19.44 -5.01 28.78
N PHE A 186 -19.53 -4.01 27.91
CA PHE A 186 -19.80 -4.22 26.48
C PHE A 186 -18.58 -3.91 25.62
N LEU A 187 -18.33 -4.75 24.62
CA LEU A 187 -17.51 -4.40 23.47
C LEU A 187 -18.40 -4.42 22.22
N PHE A 188 -18.59 -3.25 21.61
CA PHE A 188 -19.21 -3.14 20.30
C PHE A 188 -18.15 -3.30 19.22
N VAL A 189 -18.38 -4.19 18.25
CA VAL A 189 -17.51 -4.37 17.09
C VAL A 189 -18.30 -3.98 15.85
N ALA A 190 -17.81 -3.01 15.08
CA ALA A 190 -18.37 -2.62 13.79
C ALA A 190 -17.27 -2.72 12.72
N GLU A 191 -17.22 -3.86 12.04
CA GLU A 191 -16.16 -4.16 11.07
C GLU A 191 -16.65 -3.98 9.63
N VAL A 192 -16.43 -2.79 9.07
CA VAL A 192 -16.87 -2.40 7.71
C VAL A 192 -18.39 -2.60 7.54
N SER A 193 -19.16 -2.14 8.53
CA SER A 193 -20.62 -2.26 8.54
C SER A 193 -21.33 -0.90 8.50
N ILE A 194 -21.06 -0.04 9.48
CA ILE A 194 -21.74 1.28 9.61
C ILE A 194 -21.28 2.29 8.55
N THR A 195 -20.20 2.03 7.82
CA THR A 195 -19.69 2.86 6.70
C THR A 195 -20.72 3.04 5.55
N TYR A 196 -21.62 2.06 5.38
CA TYR A 196 -22.69 2.07 4.37
C TYR A 196 -23.92 2.88 4.80
N MET A 197 -24.07 3.14 6.11
CA MET A 197 -25.14 3.98 6.65
C MET A 197 -24.87 5.44 6.30
N ASP A 198 -25.93 6.25 6.16
CA ASP A 198 -25.72 7.69 6.11
C ASP A 198 -25.05 8.17 7.39
N THR A 199 -24.33 9.29 7.30
CA THR A 199 -23.51 9.77 8.41
C THR A 199 -24.32 10.04 9.68
N LYS A 200 -25.59 10.44 9.56
CA LYS A 200 -26.46 10.64 10.73
C LYS A 200 -26.79 9.30 11.39
N GLY A 201 -27.17 8.30 10.60
CA GLY A 201 -27.41 6.94 11.09
C GLY A 201 -26.18 6.32 11.76
N ALA A 202 -25.01 6.40 11.11
CA ALA A 202 -23.76 5.86 11.67
C ALA A 202 -23.36 6.57 12.97
N ASN A 203 -23.50 7.91 13.03
CA ASN A 203 -23.26 8.66 14.27
C ASN A 203 -24.24 8.29 15.37
N GLY A 204 -25.52 8.07 15.03
CA GLY A 204 -26.53 7.64 15.98
C GLY A 204 -26.19 6.31 16.65
N VAL A 205 -25.64 5.34 15.91
CA VAL A 205 -25.17 4.07 16.48
C VAL A 205 -24.01 4.28 17.46
N ILE A 206 -23.02 5.10 17.09
CA ILE A 206 -21.86 5.40 17.94
C ILE A 206 -22.28 6.14 19.22
N GLU A 207 -23.17 7.14 19.09
CA GLU A 207 -23.69 7.92 20.21
C GLU A 207 -24.55 7.06 21.14
N TRP A 208 -25.44 6.23 20.59
CA TRP A 208 -26.26 5.31 21.37
C TRP A 208 -25.39 4.31 22.14
N ALA A 209 -24.40 3.69 21.51
CA ALA A 209 -23.53 2.72 22.16
C ALA A 209 -22.78 3.32 23.37
N ALA A 210 -22.46 4.62 23.35
CA ALA A 210 -21.87 5.32 24.51
C ALA A 210 -22.82 5.41 25.71
N THR A 211 -24.14 5.33 25.47
CA THR A 211 -25.17 5.41 26.52
C THR A 211 -25.44 4.08 27.22
N VAL A 212 -24.94 2.95 26.69
CA VAL A 212 -25.18 1.60 27.21
C VAL A 212 -24.41 1.32 28.52
N GLY A 213 -23.60 2.26 28.99
CA GLY A 213 -22.91 2.17 30.28
C GLY A 213 -21.41 1.92 30.11
N ASN A 214 -20.88 0.85 30.72
CA ASN A 214 -19.45 0.52 30.60
C ASN A 214 -19.19 -0.17 29.24
N ALA A 215 -18.70 0.60 28.28
CA ALA A 215 -18.59 0.15 26.90
C ALA A 215 -17.23 0.50 26.29
N GLU A 216 -16.78 -0.38 25.41
CA GLU A 216 -15.74 -0.17 24.43
C GLU A 216 -16.34 -0.28 23.01
N PHE A 217 -15.80 0.46 22.04
CA PHE A 217 -16.24 0.41 20.64
C PHE A 217 -15.05 0.25 19.72
N CYS A 218 -14.97 -0.91 19.07
CA CYS A 218 -14.03 -1.23 18.01
C CYS A 218 -14.66 -0.96 16.64
N LEU A 219 -14.21 0.10 15.96
CA LEU A 219 -14.63 0.40 14.59
C LEU A 219 -13.45 0.18 13.64
N LEU A 220 -13.66 -0.61 12.60
CA LEU A 220 -12.71 -0.76 11.48
C LEU A 220 -13.42 -0.41 10.17
N GLU A 221 -13.04 0.71 9.54
CA GLU A 221 -13.62 1.15 8.27
C GLU A 221 -12.62 1.96 7.42
N GLN A 222 -13.06 2.45 6.26
CA GLN A 222 -12.23 3.19 5.32
C GLN A 222 -12.05 4.66 5.72
N ILE A 223 -10.94 5.26 5.26
CA ILE A 223 -10.62 6.69 5.33
C ILE A 223 -10.02 7.18 4.01
N LEU A 224 -9.91 8.50 3.84
CA LEU A 224 -9.36 9.18 2.66
C LEU A 224 -8.25 10.14 3.10
N PRO A 225 -7.11 9.64 3.62
CA PRO A 225 -6.11 10.46 4.31
C PRO A 225 -5.49 11.56 3.45
N ASP A 226 -5.49 11.40 2.12
CA ASP A 226 -4.99 12.39 1.15
C ASP A 226 -6.09 12.79 0.14
N GLY A 227 -7.34 12.79 0.61
CA GLY A 227 -8.52 13.21 -0.15
C GLY A 227 -9.08 12.18 -1.14
N PRO A 228 -10.27 12.45 -1.70
CA PRO A 228 -10.96 11.55 -2.63
C PRO A 228 -10.28 11.46 -4.01
N ASP A 229 -9.46 12.44 -4.36
CA ASP A 229 -8.76 12.52 -5.66
C ASP A 229 -7.45 11.73 -5.66
N HIS A 230 -7.00 11.23 -4.50
CA HIS A 230 -5.88 10.30 -4.46
C HIS A 230 -6.20 9.04 -5.29
N PRO A 231 -5.31 8.56 -6.18
CA PRO A 231 -5.64 7.49 -7.13
C PRO A 231 -6.24 6.21 -6.52
N PHE A 232 -5.73 5.77 -5.36
CA PHE A 232 -6.30 4.63 -4.64
C PHE A 232 -7.70 4.96 -4.11
N ALA A 233 -7.87 6.12 -3.47
CA ALA A 233 -9.15 6.57 -2.90
C ALA A 233 -10.22 6.70 -3.98
N HIS A 234 -9.89 7.34 -5.10
CA HIS A 234 -10.76 7.49 -6.26
C HIS A 234 -11.25 6.13 -6.78
N THR A 235 -10.32 5.18 -6.93
CA THR A 235 -10.63 3.83 -7.41
C THR A 235 -11.49 3.04 -6.41
N MET A 236 -11.19 3.14 -5.12
CA MET A 236 -11.98 2.54 -4.04
C MET A 236 -13.42 3.08 -4.02
N LEU A 237 -13.58 4.41 -4.04
CA LEU A 237 -14.90 5.05 -4.07
C LEU A 237 -15.68 4.63 -5.33
N GLY A 238 -15.02 4.63 -6.50
CA GLY A 238 -15.62 4.18 -7.76
C GLY A 238 -16.10 2.73 -7.72
N HIS A 239 -15.36 1.84 -7.06
CA HIS A 239 -15.76 0.45 -6.86
C HIS A 239 -17.03 0.32 -6.01
N PHE A 240 -17.07 0.96 -4.84
CA PHE A 240 -18.23 0.92 -3.96
C PHE A 240 -19.46 1.59 -4.56
N ASN A 241 -19.28 2.67 -5.33
CA ASN A 241 -20.36 3.30 -6.09
C ASN A 241 -20.93 2.37 -7.17
N LYS A 242 -20.08 1.65 -7.92
CA LYS A 242 -20.53 0.66 -8.93
C LYS A 242 -21.30 -0.50 -8.30
N MET A 243 -20.99 -0.87 -7.06
CA MET A 243 -21.72 -1.88 -6.31
C MET A 243 -23.01 -1.36 -5.65
N ASN A 244 -23.34 -0.07 -5.80
CA ASN A 244 -24.44 0.61 -5.10
C ASN A 244 -24.35 0.51 -3.56
N ALA A 245 -23.13 0.43 -3.03
CA ALA A 245 -22.86 0.42 -1.59
C ALA A 245 -21.85 1.53 -1.25
N PRO A 246 -22.20 2.81 -1.50
CA PRO A 246 -21.27 3.93 -1.34
C PRO A 246 -20.80 4.06 0.11
N LEU A 247 -19.52 4.41 0.28
CA LEU A 247 -18.93 4.76 1.57
C LEU A 247 -19.35 6.19 1.91
N LYS A 248 -20.22 6.39 2.91
CA LYS A 248 -20.88 7.69 3.11
C LYS A 248 -20.13 8.60 4.08
N SER A 249 -19.66 8.03 5.20
CA SER A 249 -19.03 8.82 6.28
C SER A 249 -17.62 9.31 5.95
N VAL A 250 -16.94 8.68 4.97
CA VAL A 250 -15.55 8.97 4.60
C VAL A 250 -15.31 10.40 4.12
N HIS A 251 -16.33 11.08 3.60
CA HIS A 251 -16.21 12.49 3.19
C HIS A 251 -16.26 13.46 4.36
N ARG A 252 -16.97 13.10 5.45
CA ARG A 252 -17.05 13.92 6.67
C ARG A 252 -15.92 13.62 7.64
N TYR A 253 -15.48 12.35 7.69
CA TYR A 253 -14.44 11.86 8.58
C TYR A 253 -13.31 11.19 7.77
N PRO A 254 -12.55 11.96 6.96
CA PRO A 254 -11.58 11.41 6.01
C PRO A 254 -10.26 10.95 6.65
N THR A 255 -9.98 11.30 7.91
CA THR A 255 -8.71 11.00 8.58
C THR A 255 -8.93 10.35 9.94
N VAL A 256 -7.92 9.65 10.45
CA VAL A 256 -7.98 9.07 11.81
C VAL A 256 -8.27 10.16 12.85
N ALA A 257 -7.59 11.31 12.77
CA ALA A 257 -7.86 12.47 13.64
C ALA A 257 -9.33 12.94 13.60
N SER A 258 -9.96 12.90 12.42
CA SER A 258 -11.38 13.27 12.30
C SER A 258 -12.32 12.22 12.92
N GLN A 259 -11.92 10.95 12.90
CA GLN A 259 -12.65 9.85 13.54
C GLN A 259 -12.51 9.91 15.07
N GLU A 260 -11.34 10.23 15.61
CA GLU A 260 -11.17 10.46 17.05
C GLU A 260 -12.07 11.61 17.54
N LYS A 261 -12.05 12.74 16.83
CA LYS A 261 -12.95 13.87 17.12
C LYS A 261 -14.42 13.47 17.02
N ARG A 262 -14.79 12.61 16.07
CA ARG A 262 -16.14 12.05 15.94
C ARG A 262 -16.52 11.29 17.21
N PHE A 263 -15.72 10.32 17.64
CA PHE A 263 -16.00 9.54 18.85
C PHE A 263 -16.06 10.42 20.10
N GLN A 264 -15.11 11.34 20.28
CA GLN A 264 -15.13 12.31 21.40
C GLN A 264 -16.41 13.14 21.43
N SER A 265 -16.85 13.64 20.27
CA SER A 265 -18.09 14.43 20.17
C SER A 265 -19.37 13.62 20.42
N LEU A 266 -19.30 12.29 20.33
CA LEU A 266 -20.43 11.36 20.47
C LEU A 266 -20.38 10.56 21.78
N GLY A 267 -19.73 11.11 22.81
CA GLY A 267 -19.78 10.56 24.18
C GLY A 267 -18.64 9.61 24.54
N TRP A 268 -17.59 9.50 23.72
CA TRP A 268 -16.44 8.62 24.00
C TRP A 268 -15.21 9.42 24.45
N PRO A 269 -14.95 9.55 25.77
CA PRO A 269 -13.89 10.42 26.30
C PRO A 269 -12.47 9.93 26.01
N SER A 270 -12.29 8.66 25.66
CA SER A 270 -10.99 8.05 25.37
C SER A 270 -11.06 7.19 24.11
N ALA A 271 -10.01 7.23 23.30
CA ALA A 271 -9.87 6.37 22.13
C ALA A 271 -8.39 6.10 21.82
N GLU A 272 -8.14 4.91 21.30
CA GLU A 272 -6.88 4.54 20.66
C GLU A 272 -7.13 4.27 19.18
N SER A 273 -6.21 4.66 18.31
CA SER A 273 -6.46 4.61 16.87
C SER A 273 -5.21 4.30 16.05
N TRP A 274 -5.36 3.49 15.00
CA TRP A 274 -4.28 3.13 14.08
C TRP A 274 -4.82 3.14 12.66
N THR A 275 -4.03 3.58 11.68
CA THR A 275 -4.21 3.04 10.32
C THR A 275 -3.84 1.55 10.34
N LEU A 276 -4.37 0.74 9.41
CA LEU A 276 -3.88 -0.64 9.30
C LEU A 276 -2.38 -0.68 8.94
N TRP A 277 -1.85 0.36 8.30
CA TRP A 277 -0.43 0.44 7.99
C TRP A 277 0.45 0.70 9.22
N GLU A 278 -0.06 1.47 10.19
CA GLU A 278 0.53 1.56 11.54
C GLU A 278 0.48 0.20 12.24
N ALA A 279 -0.72 -0.42 12.27
CA ALA A 279 -0.94 -1.71 12.93
C ALA A 279 -0.05 -2.83 12.39
N TRP A 280 0.27 -2.84 11.09
CA TRP A 280 1.21 -3.78 10.50
C TRP A 280 2.59 -3.76 11.17
N SER A 281 3.06 -2.58 11.59
CA SER A 281 4.39 -2.37 12.17
C SER A 281 4.39 -2.24 13.70
N ASP A 282 3.24 -2.47 14.34
CA ASP A 282 3.05 -2.40 15.78
C ASP A 282 3.01 -3.82 16.36
N ASP A 283 3.90 -4.09 17.32
CA ASP A 283 4.04 -5.41 17.95
C ASP A 283 2.82 -5.81 18.80
N LEU A 284 1.88 -4.88 19.06
CA LEU A 284 0.56 -5.23 19.59
C LEU A 284 -0.21 -6.17 18.64
N PHE A 285 -0.10 -5.97 17.33
CA PHE A 285 -0.89 -6.71 16.34
C PHE A 285 -0.06 -7.74 15.58
N MET A 286 1.18 -7.39 15.24
CA MET A 286 2.05 -8.21 14.41
C MET A 286 3.47 -8.13 14.95
N THR A 287 4.03 -9.25 15.35
CA THR A 287 5.46 -9.34 15.66
C THR A 287 6.29 -9.45 14.37
N SER A 288 7.59 -9.19 14.49
CA SER A 288 8.53 -9.37 13.37
C SER A 288 8.57 -10.82 12.86
N GLU A 289 8.39 -11.80 13.75
CA GLU A 289 8.33 -13.21 13.39
C GLU A 289 7.06 -13.56 12.61
N GLU A 290 5.89 -13.10 13.07
CA GLU A 290 4.62 -13.32 12.38
C GLU A 290 4.63 -12.69 10.98
N ARG A 291 5.20 -11.48 10.82
CA ARG A 291 5.34 -10.84 9.50
C ARG A 291 6.20 -11.67 8.55
N ARG A 292 7.36 -12.16 9.01
CA ARG A 292 8.23 -13.04 8.20
C ARG A 292 7.55 -14.36 7.86
N ALA A 293 6.79 -14.95 8.78
CA ALA A 293 6.09 -16.20 8.56
C ALA A 293 5.10 -16.12 7.38
N LEU A 294 4.52 -14.94 7.12
CA LEU A 294 3.59 -14.75 6.00
C LEU A 294 4.25 -14.94 4.63
N ASP A 295 5.57 -14.74 4.49
CA ASP A 295 6.29 -14.99 3.24
C ASP A 295 6.38 -16.49 2.92
N SER A 296 6.23 -17.37 3.93
CA SER A 296 6.18 -18.83 3.73
C SER A 296 4.78 -19.34 3.34
N VAL A 297 3.73 -18.57 3.60
CA VAL A 297 2.34 -18.94 3.25
C VAL A 297 2.09 -18.76 1.76
N GLU A 298 2.50 -17.62 1.20
CA GLU A 298 2.42 -17.37 -0.23
C GLU A 298 3.40 -16.32 -0.72
N SER A 299 3.85 -16.49 -1.96
CA SER A 299 4.77 -15.58 -2.61
C SER A 299 4.16 -14.20 -2.82
N PHE A 300 4.83 -13.17 -2.31
CA PHE A 300 4.31 -11.80 -2.27
C PHE A 300 5.39 -10.78 -2.64
N ASP A 301 5.00 -9.77 -3.41
CA ASP A 301 5.89 -8.68 -3.82
C ASP A 301 5.14 -7.36 -4.11
N GLU A 302 3.99 -7.16 -3.45
CA GLU A 302 3.08 -6.04 -3.71
C GLU A 302 3.00 -5.12 -2.47
N LEU A 303 4.14 -4.93 -1.78
CA LEU A 303 4.18 -4.24 -0.48
C LEU A 303 3.75 -2.77 -0.58
N GLU A 304 4.07 -2.07 -1.67
CA GLU A 304 3.60 -0.70 -1.87
C GLU A 304 2.07 -0.63 -2.02
N GLU A 305 1.46 -1.58 -2.73
CA GLU A 305 -0.01 -1.64 -2.86
C GLU A 305 -0.68 -2.04 -1.54
N PHE A 306 -0.03 -2.91 -0.77
CA PHE A 306 -0.49 -3.26 0.57
C PHE A 306 -0.46 -2.06 1.51
N ALA A 307 0.61 -1.26 1.47
CA ALA A 307 0.70 -0.01 2.23
C ALA A 307 -0.37 1.01 1.82
N LEU A 308 -0.69 1.13 0.52
CA LEU A 308 -1.80 1.96 0.07
C LEU A 308 -3.12 1.49 0.66
N PHE A 309 -3.45 0.21 0.52
CA PHE A 309 -4.66 -0.36 1.14
C PHE A 309 -4.69 -0.09 2.65
N ALA A 310 -3.62 -0.46 3.35
CA ALA A 310 -3.57 -0.39 4.79
C ALA A 310 -3.59 1.05 5.33
N SER A 311 -3.18 2.04 4.52
CA SER A 311 -3.29 3.46 4.88
C SER A 311 -4.68 4.05 4.67
N HIS A 312 -5.54 3.41 3.86
CA HIS A 312 -6.92 3.85 3.59
C HIS A 312 -7.95 3.11 4.45
N TYR A 313 -7.49 2.33 5.43
CA TYR A 313 -8.30 1.66 6.45
C TYR A 313 -7.73 1.99 7.81
N PHE A 314 -8.61 2.14 8.80
CA PHE A 314 -8.19 2.38 10.18
C PHE A 314 -8.96 1.47 11.13
N VAL A 315 -8.44 1.34 12.34
CA VAL A 315 -9.14 0.80 13.49
C VAL A 315 -9.10 1.82 14.62
N ILE A 316 -10.21 1.99 15.33
CA ILE A 316 -10.29 2.77 16.56
C ILE A 316 -10.93 1.92 17.65
N LEU A 317 -10.39 1.99 18.86
CA LEU A 317 -10.96 1.40 20.06
C LEU A 317 -11.26 2.51 21.07
N ALA A 318 -12.53 2.89 21.13
CA ALA A 318 -13.02 3.94 22.03
C ALA A 318 -13.57 3.34 23.32
N SER A 319 -13.54 4.11 24.42
CA SER A 319 -13.97 3.67 25.75
C SER A 319 -14.81 4.75 26.45
N THR A 320 -15.94 4.37 27.05
CA THR A 320 -16.73 5.27 27.92
C THR A 320 -16.09 5.48 29.30
N PRO A 321 -15.46 4.47 29.95
CA PRO A 321 -14.55 4.76 31.04
C PRO A 321 -13.45 5.70 30.60
N ARG A 322 -13.22 6.74 31.40
CA ARG A 322 -12.06 7.59 31.25
C ARG A 322 -10.82 6.78 31.64
N SER A 323 -9.99 6.44 30.66
CA SER A 323 -8.67 5.89 30.93
C SER A 323 -7.76 6.99 31.50
N GLU A 324 -7.01 6.68 32.56
CA GLU A 324 -5.95 7.56 33.07
C GLU A 324 -4.69 7.51 32.18
N VAL A 325 -4.55 6.46 31.36
CA VAL A 325 -3.45 6.27 30.42
C VAL A 325 -3.89 6.71 29.03
N GLN A 326 -3.10 7.57 28.40
CA GLN A 326 -3.24 7.92 26.99
C GLN A 326 -2.73 6.75 26.16
N GLY A 327 -3.62 6.04 25.46
CA GLY A 327 -3.24 4.94 24.58
C GLY A 327 -2.71 5.43 23.23
N HIS A 328 -2.52 4.51 22.27
CA HIS A 328 -1.92 4.87 20.98
C HIS A 328 -2.83 5.81 20.17
N VAL A 329 -2.26 6.88 19.63
CA VAL A 329 -2.95 7.84 18.75
C VAL A 329 -2.19 7.88 17.44
N SER A 330 -2.91 7.60 16.34
CA SER A 330 -2.35 7.65 14.99
C SER A 330 -1.69 8.99 14.72
N LYS A 331 -0.58 8.98 13.97
CA LYS A 331 0.20 10.20 13.74
C LYS A 331 -0.61 11.20 12.91
N VAL A 332 -0.85 12.38 13.50
CA VAL A 332 -1.39 13.55 12.78
C VAL A 332 -0.22 14.40 12.31
N TYR A 333 -0.16 14.69 11.02
CA TYR A 333 0.86 15.58 10.48
C TYR A 333 0.44 17.04 10.64
N GLY A 334 1.38 17.83 11.16
CA GLY A 334 1.25 19.29 11.26
C GLY A 334 1.33 19.97 9.90
N GLU A 335 1.38 21.30 9.92
CA GLU A 335 1.57 22.09 8.70
C GLU A 335 2.91 21.74 8.03
N VAL A 336 2.92 21.75 6.70
CA VAL A 336 4.12 21.43 5.91
C VAL A 336 5.06 22.63 5.97
N GLU A 337 6.13 22.51 6.77
CA GLU A 337 7.14 23.57 6.95
C GLU A 337 8.18 23.64 5.81
N ILE A 338 8.08 22.77 4.80
CA ILE A 338 9.02 22.73 3.67
C ILE A 338 8.71 23.84 2.67
N PRO A 339 9.71 24.67 2.28
CA PRO A 339 9.56 25.64 1.20
C PRO A 339 9.03 24.98 -0.07
N SER A 340 7.90 25.48 -0.57
CA SER A 340 7.31 25.00 -1.82
C SER A 340 7.91 25.76 -3.01
N PHE A 341 8.37 25.03 -4.01
CA PHE A 341 8.89 25.57 -5.26
C PHE A 341 7.93 25.21 -6.39
N GLN A 342 7.37 26.23 -7.05
CA GLN A 342 6.40 26.04 -8.13
C GLN A 342 7.12 25.67 -9.44
N CYS A 343 6.65 24.64 -10.12
CA CYS A 343 7.14 24.25 -11.44
C CYS A 343 6.00 24.13 -12.45
N SER A 344 6.29 24.42 -13.71
CA SER A 344 5.33 24.11 -14.77
C SER A 344 5.38 22.62 -15.08
N MET A 345 4.37 21.88 -14.62
CA MET A 345 4.12 20.50 -15.04
C MET A 345 3.09 20.49 -16.17
N THR A 346 3.31 19.68 -17.19
CA THR A 346 2.34 19.39 -18.26
C THR A 346 2.04 17.89 -18.28
N MET A 347 0.83 17.54 -18.69
CA MET A 347 0.41 16.15 -18.86
C MET A 347 -0.04 15.95 -20.31
N SER A 348 0.54 14.96 -20.98
CA SER A 348 0.09 14.47 -22.27
C SER A 348 -0.79 13.25 -22.03
N PRO A 349 -2.12 13.34 -22.24
CA PRO A 349 -3.03 12.22 -21.99
C PRO A 349 -2.74 11.05 -22.92
N TYR A 350 -2.94 9.84 -22.43
CA TYR A 350 -2.94 8.63 -23.26
C TYR A 350 -4.28 8.49 -23.99
N GLU A 351 -4.23 8.02 -25.23
CA GLU A 351 -5.42 7.49 -25.89
C GLU A 351 -5.90 6.23 -25.16
N SER A 352 -7.21 5.96 -25.20
CA SER A 352 -7.81 4.89 -24.41
C SER A 352 -7.13 3.54 -24.67
N ALA A 353 -6.68 2.89 -23.59
CA ALA A 353 -6.00 1.58 -23.55
C ALA A 353 -4.52 1.53 -23.98
N CYS A 354 -3.85 2.68 -24.15
CA CYS A 354 -2.42 2.76 -24.46
C CYS A 354 -1.57 3.25 -23.26
N GLY A 355 -0.26 3.00 -23.28
CA GLY A 355 0.69 3.53 -22.28
C GLY A 355 0.53 2.96 -20.85
N HIS A 356 -0.30 1.93 -20.67
CA HIS A 356 -0.54 1.29 -19.39
C HIS A 356 0.60 0.32 -19.03
N ARG A 357 1.63 0.83 -18.36
CA ARG A 357 2.81 0.06 -17.96
C ARG A 357 3.28 0.45 -16.56
N ARG A 358 3.52 -0.54 -15.71
CA ARG A 358 4.07 -0.36 -14.36
C ARG A 358 5.20 -1.35 -14.07
N LEU A 359 6.09 -0.99 -13.16
CA LEU A 359 7.24 -1.82 -12.74
C LEU A 359 8.18 -2.20 -13.91
N GLY A 360 8.09 -1.45 -15.01
CA GLY A 360 9.08 -1.40 -16.07
C GLY A 360 10.11 -0.31 -15.76
N ALA A 361 11.08 -0.14 -16.66
CA ALA A 361 12.10 0.88 -16.54
C ALA A 361 12.21 1.67 -17.85
N ALA A 362 12.25 3.00 -17.75
CA ALA A 362 12.36 3.87 -18.91
C ALA A 362 13.78 4.42 -19.09
N MET A 363 14.14 4.68 -20.35
CA MET A 363 15.44 5.21 -20.74
C MET A 363 15.32 6.21 -21.89
N LEU A 364 16.26 7.14 -21.97
CA LEU A 364 16.44 8.01 -23.13
C LEU A 364 17.31 7.31 -24.19
N VAL A 365 16.81 7.24 -25.41
CA VAL A 365 17.50 6.68 -26.59
C VAL A 365 17.78 7.81 -27.57
N GLY A 366 19.06 7.99 -27.95
CA GLY A 366 19.52 9.14 -28.74
C GLY A 366 19.63 10.44 -27.92
N GLU A 367 20.02 11.53 -28.57
CA GLU A 367 19.97 12.88 -27.98
C GLU A 367 18.67 13.57 -28.42
N SER A 368 17.98 14.30 -27.53
CA SER A 368 16.64 14.83 -27.86
C SER A 368 16.68 15.87 -28.99
N ASN A 369 17.77 16.63 -29.15
CA ASN A 369 17.98 17.55 -30.28
C ASN A 369 18.24 16.86 -31.63
N SER A 370 18.51 15.55 -31.66
CA SER A 370 18.81 14.78 -32.88
C SER A 370 17.84 13.61 -33.13
N GLY A 371 16.60 13.71 -32.62
CA GLY A 371 15.55 12.71 -32.82
C GLY A 371 15.46 11.68 -31.70
N GLY A 372 15.99 11.99 -30.51
CA GLY A 372 15.91 11.12 -29.34
C GLY A 372 14.48 10.93 -28.82
N PHE A 373 14.25 9.79 -28.18
CA PHE A 373 12.96 9.36 -27.66
C PHE A 373 13.11 8.65 -26.31
N ILE A 374 12.02 8.54 -25.56
CA ILE A 374 11.99 7.74 -24.34
C ILE A 374 11.41 6.37 -24.66
N SER A 375 12.10 5.31 -24.25
CA SER A 375 11.62 3.93 -24.34
C SER A 375 11.35 3.40 -22.93
N HIS A 376 10.13 2.93 -22.67
CA HIS A 376 9.72 2.31 -21.40
C HIS A 376 9.60 0.79 -21.58
N ASN A 377 10.57 0.06 -21.05
CA ASN A 377 10.82 -1.34 -21.38
C ASN A 377 10.21 -2.31 -20.36
N PHE A 378 9.61 -3.40 -20.87
CA PHE A 378 9.07 -4.51 -20.08
C PHE A 378 8.12 -4.04 -18.96
N GLY A 379 8.07 -4.73 -17.83
CA GLY A 379 7.12 -4.40 -16.77
C GLY A 379 5.80 -5.14 -16.96
N GLN A 380 4.73 -4.57 -16.40
CA GLN A 380 3.40 -5.16 -16.35
C GLN A 380 2.36 -4.19 -16.91
N GLY A 381 1.55 -4.68 -17.84
CA GLY A 381 0.39 -3.99 -18.40
C GLY A 381 -0.93 -4.64 -17.97
N PRO A 382 -2.05 -4.29 -18.63
CA PRO A 382 -3.39 -4.75 -18.26
C PRO A 382 -3.59 -6.26 -18.29
N VAL A 383 -2.89 -6.97 -19.17
CA VAL A 383 -3.04 -8.42 -19.40
C VAL A 383 -1.90 -9.26 -18.81
N GLY A 384 -0.96 -8.65 -18.08
CA GLY A 384 0.18 -9.34 -17.49
C GLY A 384 1.50 -8.68 -17.82
N ARG A 385 2.60 -9.44 -17.69
CA ARG A 385 3.94 -8.96 -18.03
C ARG A 385 4.07 -8.75 -19.54
N MET A 386 4.78 -7.70 -19.91
CA MET A 386 4.90 -7.25 -21.30
C MET A 386 6.24 -7.66 -21.90
N ASN A 387 6.22 -8.08 -23.17
CA ASN A 387 7.40 -8.30 -24.00
C ASN A 387 7.55 -7.16 -25.02
N SER A 388 7.41 -5.93 -24.58
CA SER A 388 7.39 -4.76 -25.44
C SER A 388 8.03 -3.56 -24.78
N GLU A 389 8.27 -2.53 -25.59
CA GLU A 389 8.58 -1.18 -25.15
C GLU A 389 7.46 -0.20 -25.55
N ASP A 390 7.16 0.76 -24.68
CA ASP A 390 6.36 1.93 -25.07
C ASP A 390 7.31 3.06 -25.48
N LEU A 391 7.10 3.60 -26.67
CA LEU A 391 7.88 4.70 -27.21
C LEU A 391 7.17 6.02 -26.93
N TYR A 392 7.93 7.00 -26.45
CA TYR A 392 7.46 8.36 -26.23
C TYR A 392 8.31 9.36 -27.01
N GLN A 393 7.63 10.22 -27.73
CA GLN A 393 8.21 11.27 -28.56
C GLN A 393 8.40 12.54 -27.72
N ILE A 394 9.58 13.16 -27.83
CA ILE A 394 9.93 14.39 -27.10
C ILE A 394 9.71 15.64 -27.96
N SER A 395 10.08 15.60 -29.25
CA SER A 395 9.98 16.71 -30.21
C SER A 395 9.18 16.32 -31.45
N SER A 396 8.96 17.22 -32.42
CA SER A 396 8.15 16.94 -33.63
C SER A 396 8.77 15.90 -34.60
N GLN A 397 9.99 15.42 -34.35
CA GLN A 397 10.65 14.42 -35.19
C GLN A 397 10.02 13.03 -35.00
N THR A 398 9.85 12.30 -36.10
CA THR A 398 9.23 10.97 -36.08
C THR A 398 10.19 9.96 -35.48
N VAL A 399 9.70 9.17 -34.53
CA VAL A 399 10.44 8.11 -33.84
C VAL A 399 10.12 6.76 -34.48
N SER A 400 11.13 5.90 -34.66
CA SER A 400 10.96 4.50 -35.03
C SER A 400 11.97 3.64 -34.29
N SER A 401 11.54 2.56 -33.65
CA SER A 401 12.45 1.60 -33.02
C SER A 401 12.89 0.54 -34.05
N ASN A 402 14.19 0.26 -34.11
CA ASN A 402 14.80 -0.80 -34.91
C ASN A 402 15.54 -1.80 -34.00
N THR A 403 14.94 -2.16 -32.86
CA THR A 403 15.55 -3.05 -31.87
C THR A 403 15.80 -4.46 -32.42
N SER A 404 17.02 -4.97 -32.18
CA SER A 404 17.55 -6.21 -32.76
C SER A 404 16.85 -7.51 -32.30
N VAL A 405 17.12 -8.63 -32.99
CA VAL A 405 16.52 -9.97 -32.80
C VAL A 405 16.83 -10.66 -31.45
N LYS A 406 17.90 -10.28 -30.72
CA LYS A 406 18.28 -10.91 -29.44
C LYS A 406 18.02 -9.96 -28.26
N MET A 407 17.02 -10.29 -27.44
CA MET A 407 16.47 -9.41 -26.40
C MET A 407 16.43 -10.07 -25.02
N PRO A 408 16.42 -9.29 -23.93
CA PRO A 408 16.10 -9.79 -22.59
C PRO A 408 14.69 -10.38 -22.54
N SER A 409 14.50 -11.41 -21.71
CA SER A 409 13.17 -11.98 -21.43
C SER A 409 12.24 -11.00 -20.70
N THR A 410 10.92 -11.21 -20.82
CA THR A 410 9.90 -10.45 -20.09
C THR A 410 10.15 -10.43 -18.58
N ARG A 411 10.12 -9.24 -17.98
CA ARG A 411 10.47 -9.06 -16.56
C ARG A 411 9.84 -7.81 -15.95
N VAL A 412 9.77 -7.78 -14.62
CA VAL A 412 9.44 -6.59 -13.82
C VAL A 412 10.54 -6.34 -12.79
N CYS A 413 10.59 -5.15 -12.20
CA CYS A 413 11.47 -4.81 -11.07
C CYS A 413 12.97 -5.04 -11.36
N HIS A 414 13.37 -4.84 -12.61
CA HIS A 414 14.76 -4.72 -13.06
C HIS A 414 15.20 -3.25 -12.99
N SER A 415 16.50 -2.99 -13.04
CA SER A 415 17.02 -1.62 -13.20
C SER A 415 17.45 -1.33 -14.64
N LEU A 416 17.33 -0.07 -15.06
CA LEU A 416 18.04 0.48 -16.21
C LEU A 416 18.95 1.62 -15.72
N THR A 417 20.24 1.53 -15.99
CA THR A 417 21.23 2.52 -15.54
C THR A 417 22.05 3.00 -16.73
N ASP A 418 22.02 4.30 -17.01
CA ASP A 418 22.81 4.91 -18.07
C ASP A 418 24.29 5.03 -17.65
N LEU A 419 25.17 4.30 -18.32
CA LEU A 419 26.62 4.29 -18.10
C LEU A 419 27.36 5.26 -19.03
N GLY A 420 26.65 6.19 -19.66
CA GLY A 420 27.21 7.16 -20.61
C GLY A 420 27.53 6.50 -21.96
N SER A 421 28.78 6.64 -22.41
CA SER A 421 29.22 6.09 -23.70
C SER A 421 29.26 4.55 -23.71
N ALA A 422 29.29 3.90 -22.54
CA ALA A 422 29.24 2.45 -22.42
C ALA A 422 27.84 1.86 -22.70
N GLY A 423 26.80 2.70 -22.79
CA GLY A 423 25.42 2.30 -23.03
C GLY A 423 24.58 2.23 -21.76
N ILE A 424 23.46 1.51 -21.81
CA ILE A 424 22.52 1.38 -20.68
C ILE A 424 22.53 -0.05 -20.16
N LEU A 425 22.78 -0.22 -18.87
CA LEU A 425 22.80 -1.51 -18.20
C LEU A 425 21.39 -1.88 -17.72
N LEU A 426 20.91 -3.03 -18.20
CA LEU A 426 19.81 -3.77 -17.59
C LEU A 426 20.38 -4.81 -16.62
N ALA A 427 19.94 -4.78 -15.36
CA ALA A 427 20.33 -5.77 -14.36
C ALA A 427 19.11 -6.49 -13.77
N GLY A 428 19.17 -7.82 -13.76
CA GLY A 428 18.24 -8.70 -13.05
C GLY A 428 16.76 -8.48 -13.39
N GLY A 429 15.93 -8.38 -12.35
CA GLY A 429 14.47 -8.37 -12.42
C GLY A 429 13.89 -9.73 -12.07
N ARG A 430 12.59 -9.92 -12.31
CA ARG A 430 11.93 -11.20 -12.01
C ARG A 430 10.85 -11.59 -13.00
N ALA A 431 10.65 -12.89 -13.13
CA ALA A 431 9.47 -13.49 -13.75
C ALA A 431 8.34 -13.61 -12.72
N SER A 432 8.61 -14.07 -11.50
CA SER A 432 7.63 -14.17 -10.43
C SER A 432 8.32 -13.77 -9.12
N PRO A 433 7.59 -13.46 -8.03
CA PRO A 433 8.25 -13.18 -6.75
C PRO A 433 9.25 -14.27 -6.33
N SER A 434 9.04 -15.53 -6.75
CA SER A 434 9.93 -16.68 -6.48
C SER A 434 11.00 -16.92 -7.55
N THR A 435 10.98 -16.18 -8.66
CA THR A 435 11.84 -16.43 -9.83
C THR A 435 12.54 -15.14 -10.24
N ALA A 436 13.61 -14.84 -9.53
CA ALA A 436 14.50 -13.74 -9.82
C ALA A 436 15.46 -14.08 -10.99
N PHE A 437 15.87 -13.06 -11.72
CA PHE A 437 16.81 -13.15 -12.82
C PHE A 437 18.20 -12.70 -12.39
N ARG A 438 19.23 -13.35 -12.94
CA ARG A 438 20.63 -12.96 -12.78
C ARG A 438 21.24 -12.39 -14.07
N ASP A 439 20.56 -12.49 -15.20
CA ASP A 439 21.09 -12.04 -16.47
C ASP A 439 21.16 -10.51 -16.54
N CYS A 440 22.20 -10.01 -17.20
CA CYS A 440 22.40 -8.59 -17.44
C CYS A 440 22.61 -8.35 -18.92
N TRP A 441 22.19 -7.16 -19.37
CA TRP A 441 22.29 -6.76 -20.76
C TRP A 441 22.77 -5.32 -20.88
N LEU A 442 23.51 -5.02 -21.93
CA LEU A 442 23.90 -3.66 -22.30
C LEU A 442 23.15 -3.27 -23.56
N PHE A 443 22.42 -2.15 -23.49
CA PHE A 443 21.83 -1.51 -24.65
C PHE A 443 22.82 -0.52 -25.25
N ASN A 444 23.19 -0.75 -26.50
CA ASN A 444 24.01 0.17 -27.27
C ASN A 444 23.12 1.23 -27.91
N LYS A 445 23.26 2.49 -27.46
CA LYS A 445 22.45 3.63 -27.93
C LYS A 445 22.63 3.93 -29.43
N SER A 446 23.81 3.73 -29.99
CA SER A 446 24.10 4.03 -31.41
C SER A 446 23.56 2.98 -32.37
N LEU A 447 23.54 1.71 -31.92
CA LEU A 447 23.04 0.58 -32.72
C LEU A 447 21.58 0.23 -32.41
N SER A 448 21.00 0.87 -31.39
CA SER A 448 19.68 0.55 -30.84
C SER A 448 19.51 -0.96 -30.58
N ALA A 449 20.54 -1.60 -30.01
CA ALA A 449 20.61 -3.06 -29.92
C ALA A 449 21.05 -3.52 -28.52
N TRP A 450 20.41 -4.59 -28.06
CA TRP A 450 20.75 -5.26 -26.79
C TRP A 450 21.84 -6.30 -26.99
N LYS A 451 22.78 -6.37 -26.05
CA LYS A 451 23.82 -7.39 -26.00
C LYS A 451 23.92 -7.98 -24.59
N PRO A 452 23.97 -9.31 -24.43
CA PRO A 452 24.23 -9.91 -23.13
C PRO A 452 25.58 -9.43 -22.57
N THR A 453 25.65 -9.19 -21.26
CA THR A 453 26.90 -8.92 -20.55
C THR A 453 27.07 -9.91 -19.38
N LYS A 454 28.07 -9.69 -18.52
CA LYS A 454 28.32 -10.54 -17.35
C LYS A 454 27.10 -10.54 -16.41
N ASN A 455 26.62 -11.73 -16.10
CA ASN A 455 25.50 -11.95 -15.18
C ASN A 455 25.85 -11.48 -13.77
N LEU A 456 24.82 -11.09 -13.00
CA LEU A 456 24.92 -10.91 -11.56
C LEU A 456 25.47 -12.19 -10.89
N PRO A 457 26.25 -12.05 -9.81
CA PRO A 457 26.70 -13.18 -9.00
C PRO A 457 25.54 -13.98 -8.42
N VAL A 458 24.45 -13.31 -8.02
CA VAL A 458 23.20 -13.89 -7.51
C VAL A 458 22.00 -13.27 -8.25
N PRO A 459 20.87 -14.00 -8.42
CA PRO A 459 19.69 -13.43 -9.05
C PRO A 459 19.04 -12.37 -8.13
N LEU A 460 18.63 -11.23 -8.67
CA LEU A 460 18.10 -10.10 -7.90
C LEU A 460 16.97 -9.37 -8.63
N PHE A 461 15.96 -8.94 -7.88
CA PHE A 461 14.95 -7.95 -8.29
C PHE A 461 14.71 -6.94 -7.18
N ARG A 462 14.12 -5.77 -7.49
CA ARG A 462 13.95 -4.67 -6.51
C ARG A 462 15.26 -4.25 -5.83
N HIS A 463 16.39 -4.50 -6.47
CA HIS A 463 17.68 -3.91 -6.11
C HIS A 463 17.73 -2.48 -6.66
N SER A 464 18.64 -1.69 -6.15
CA SER A 464 18.86 -0.32 -6.62
C SER A 464 20.24 -0.21 -7.26
N VAL A 465 20.33 0.43 -8.42
CA VAL A 465 21.60 0.62 -9.15
C VAL A 465 21.78 2.10 -9.45
N THR A 466 22.94 2.64 -9.07
CA THR A 466 23.34 4.01 -9.39
C THR A 466 24.59 4.02 -10.26
N ARG A 467 24.63 4.92 -11.24
CA ARG A 467 25.89 5.26 -11.93
C ARG A 467 26.82 5.96 -10.94
N LEU A 468 28.13 5.75 -11.09
CA LEU A 468 29.17 6.37 -10.26
C LEU A 468 29.77 7.59 -10.97
N GLY A 469 29.40 8.79 -10.52
CA GLY A 469 29.89 10.06 -11.08
C GLY A 469 29.68 10.14 -12.60
N SER A 470 30.72 10.61 -13.29
CA SER A 470 30.75 10.65 -14.77
C SER A 470 31.32 9.37 -15.41
N SER A 471 31.75 8.40 -14.60
CA SER A 471 32.38 7.15 -15.04
C SER A 471 31.39 6.18 -15.71
N PRO A 472 31.88 5.14 -16.40
CA PRO A 472 31.03 4.06 -16.93
C PRO A 472 30.69 2.99 -15.88
N LEU A 473 31.03 3.21 -14.60
CA LEU A 473 30.82 2.26 -13.51
C LEU A 473 29.43 2.42 -12.89
N ALA A 474 28.91 1.33 -12.34
CA ALA A 474 27.67 1.34 -11.55
C ALA A 474 27.82 0.55 -10.26
N LEU A 475 27.08 0.97 -9.23
CA LEU A 475 27.02 0.30 -7.94
C LEU A 475 25.59 -0.18 -7.68
N LEU A 476 25.46 -1.46 -7.38
CA LEU A 476 24.21 -2.12 -7.02
C LEU A 476 24.14 -2.33 -5.51
N ALA A 477 22.97 -2.08 -4.93
CA ALA A 477 22.66 -2.28 -3.52
C ALA A 477 21.45 -3.20 -3.32
N GLY A 478 21.66 -4.27 -2.55
CA GLY A 478 20.59 -5.11 -1.99
C GLY A 478 19.67 -5.76 -3.03
N GLY A 479 18.37 -5.77 -2.73
CA GLY A 479 17.34 -6.42 -3.53
C GLY A 479 16.95 -7.80 -3.02
N ARG A 480 15.92 -8.39 -3.63
CA ARG A 480 15.39 -9.70 -3.26
C ARG A 480 15.99 -10.80 -4.12
N LYS A 481 16.45 -11.89 -3.50
CA LYS A 481 16.88 -13.13 -4.18
C LYS A 481 15.67 -13.97 -4.58
N ASN A 482 14.62 -13.93 -3.77
CA ASN A 482 13.30 -14.51 -3.99
C ASN A 482 12.28 -13.81 -3.07
N HIS A 483 11.06 -14.32 -2.94
CA HIS A 483 9.98 -13.74 -2.14
C HIS A 483 10.15 -13.92 -0.62
N ILE A 484 11.26 -14.48 -0.17
CA ILE A 484 11.62 -14.67 1.24
C ILE A 484 12.92 -13.89 1.49
N GLU A 485 14.00 -14.28 0.83
CA GLU A 485 15.35 -13.82 1.12
C GLU A 485 15.68 -12.44 0.51
N THR A 486 16.21 -11.57 1.36
CA THR A 486 16.74 -10.25 0.97
C THR A 486 18.27 -10.27 0.96
N SER A 487 18.88 -9.71 -0.09
CA SER A 487 20.32 -9.60 -0.22
C SER A 487 20.86 -8.44 0.62
N ALA A 488 21.97 -8.69 1.33
CA ALA A 488 22.78 -7.64 1.98
C ALA A 488 24.01 -7.26 1.14
N GLU A 489 24.13 -7.79 -0.08
CA GLU A 489 25.33 -7.68 -0.90
C GLU A 489 25.32 -6.40 -1.75
N TYR A 490 26.52 -5.90 -2.03
CA TYR A 490 26.76 -4.73 -2.87
C TYR A 490 27.75 -5.10 -3.97
N PHE A 491 27.46 -4.70 -5.21
CA PHE A 491 28.25 -5.08 -6.37
C PHE A 491 28.63 -3.89 -7.23
N LEU A 492 29.92 -3.76 -7.52
CA LEU A 492 30.46 -2.82 -8.51
C LEU A 492 30.42 -3.48 -9.89
N PHE A 493 29.80 -2.81 -10.86
CA PHE A 493 29.84 -3.19 -12.26
C PHE A 493 30.85 -2.34 -13.01
N ASP A 494 31.76 -3.03 -13.70
CA ASP A 494 32.61 -2.47 -14.75
C ASP A 494 32.19 -3.09 -16.10
N PRO A 495 31.88 -2.31 -17.16
CA PRO A 495 31.50 -2.87 -18.45
C PRO A 495 32.55 -3.79 -19.09
N THR A 496 33.82 -3.66 -18.71
CA THR A 496 34.94 -4.44 -19.23
C THR A 496 35.26 -5.67 -18.37
N GLU A 497 35.22 -5.53 -17.04
CA GLU A 497 35.59 -6.61 -16.10
C GLU A 497 34.38 -7.41 -15.59
N GLY A 498 33.18 -6.80 -15.60
CA GLY A 498 31.95 -7.36 -15.04
C GLY A 498 31.70 -6.97 -13.58
N TRP A 499 30.96 -7.82 -12.87
CA TRP A 499 30.58 -7.57 -11.48
C TRP A 499 31.65 -8.02 -10.49
N ARG A 500 31.96 -7.15 -9.52
CA ARG A 500 32.82 -7.44 -8.37
C ARG A 500 32.05 -7.15 -7.09
N MET A 501 32.17 -8.04 -6.10
CA MET A 501 31.59 -7.81 -4.78
C MET A 501 32.39 -6.74 -4.04
N CYS A 502 31.69 -5.82 -3.38
CA CYS A 502 32.33 -4.82 -2.53
C CYS A 502 32.62 -5.38 -1.13
N HIS A 503 33.77 -5.03 -0.58
CA HIS A 503 34.05 -5.21 0.83
C HIS A 503 33.35 -4.12 1.65
N VAL A 504 32.35 -4.49 2.45
CA VAL A 504 31.53 -3.51 3.17
C VAL A 504 31.99 -3.32 4.61
N GLN A 505 32.46 -2.11 4.93
CA GLN A 505 32.81 -1.67 6.28
C GLN A 505 31.55 -1.07 6.94
N SER A 506 30.97 -1.80 7.89
CA SER A 506 29.70 -1.49 8.57
C SER A 506 28.48 -1.50 7.64
N ALA A 507 27.91 -2.69 7.41
CA ALA A 507 26.77 -2.85 6.52
C ALA A 507 25.46 -2.32 7.13
N PRO A 508 24.63 -1.59 6.36
CA PRO A 508 23.20 -1.45 6.63
C PRO A 508 22.52 -2.83 6.70
N PRO A 509 21.30 -2.93 7.25
CA PRO A 509 20.53 -4.18 7.16
C PRO A 509 20.30 -4.58 5.70
N ALA A 510 19.94 -5.85 5.47
CA ALA A 510 19.51 -6.31 4.16
C ALA A 510 18.23 -5.58 3.74
N LEU A 511 18.24 -4.96 2.57
CA LEU A 511 17.16 -4.08 2.10
C LEU A 511 16.81 -4.34 0.64
N TYR A 512 15.54 -4.19 0.30
CA TYR A 512 15.06 -4.10 -1.07
C TYR A 512 14.20 -2.86 -1.30
N SER A 513 14.12 -2.40 -2.54
CA SER A 513 13.42 -1.17 -2.95
C SER A 513 13.86 0.08 -2.16
N ALA A 514 15.12 0.11 -1.73
CA ALA A 514 15.70 1.25 -1.02
C ALA A 514 16.09 2.38 -1.99
N THR A 515 16.00 3.63 -1.53
CA THR A 515 16.62 4.73 -2.28
C THR A 515 18.12 4.61 -2.17
N PHE A 516 18.82 4.52 -3.30
CA PHE A 516 20.27 4.43 -3.35
C PHE A 516 20.80 5.28 -4.50
N THR A 517 21.61 6.28 -4.20
CA THR A 517 22.11 7.22 -5.22
C THR A 517 23.52 7.65 -4.94
N CYS A 518 24.32 7.75 -6.01
CA CYS A 518 25.59 8.47 -6.03
C CYS A 518 25.28 9.97 -6.13
N VAL A 519 26.01 10.80 -5.40
CA VAL A 519 25.85 12.26 -5.39
C VAL A 519 27.15 13.00 -5.70
N GLY A 520 28.30 12.33 -5.58
CA GLY A 520 29.59 12.97 -5.76
C GLY A 520 30.72 12.01 -6.09
N GLU A 521 31.79 12.60 -6.61
CA GLU A 521 33.06 11.96 -6.90
C GLU A 521 34.14 12.67 -6.07
N VAL A 522 35.03 11.89 -5.46
CA VAL A 522 36.11 12.39 -4.61
C VAL A 522 37.44 11.90 -5.16
N GLY A 523 38.19 12.79 -5.80
CA GLY A 523 39.35 12.40 -6.59
C GLY A 523 38.94 11.64 -7.84
N SER A 524 39.73 10.66 -8.27
CA SER A 524 39.46 9.85 -9.49
C SER A 524 39.01 8.42 -9.20
N ARG A 525 39.01 8.00 -7.93
CA ARG A 525 38.78 6.61 -7.52
C ARG A 525 37.91 6.45 -6.27
N ALA A 526 37.21 7.50 -5.87
CA ALA A 526 36.23 7.38 -4.80
C ALA A 526 34.93 8.10 -5.14
N PHE A 527 33.82 7.55 -4.64
CA PHE A 527 32.48 8.04 -4.89
C PHE A 527 31.70 8.12 -3.60
N THR A 528 30.75 9.05 -3.52
CA THR A 528 29.91 9.24 -2.34
C THR A 528 28.45 9.31 -2.72
N GLY A 529 27.59 8.99 -1.76
CA GLY A 529 26.15 8.99 -1.95
C GLY A 529 25.39 8.71 -0.66
N PHE A 530 24.10 8.40 -0.80
CA PHE A 530 23.29 7.98 0.33
C PHE A 530 22.40 6.78 0.01
N LEU A 531 21.98 6.10 1.08
CA LEU A 531 21.00 5.03 1.12
C LEU A 531 19.92 5.40 2.14
N SER A 532 18.65 5.26 1.79
CA SER A 532 17.53 5.53 2.70
C SER A 532 16.33 4.65 2.40
N GLY A 533 15.57 4.30 3.43
CA GLY A 533 14.34 3.55 3.26
C GLY A 533 14.59 2.10 2.86
N GLY A 534 13.72 1.59 2.00
CA GLY A 534 13.64 0.18 1.64
C GLY A 534 12.93 -0.65 2.70
N SER A 535 12.55 -1.87 2.31
CA SER A 535 11.93 -2.82 3.20
C SER A 535 12.98 -3.74 3.80
N LEU A 536 12.85 -3.99 5.10
CA LEU A 536 13.48 -5.09 5.81
C LEU A 536 12.83 -6.42 5.40
N GLU A 537 13.44 -7.53 5.81
CA GLU A 537 12.93 -8.88 5.56
C GLU A 537 11.57 -9.14 6.23
N ASP A 538 11.28 -8.49 7.36
CA ASP A 538 9.96 -8.55 8.01
C ASP A 538 8.94 -7.57 7.41
N SER A 539 9.21 -7.03 6.21
CA SER A 539 8.31 -6.14 5.49
C SER A 539 7.97 -4.83 6.22
N VAL A 540 8.86 -4.36 7.11
CA VAL A 540 8.82 -3.02 7.71
C VAL A 540 9.78 -2.09 6.96
N ILE A 541 9.37 -0.83 6.76
CA ILE A 541 10.22 0.18 6.12
C ILE A 541 11.35 0.58 7.07
N ASN A 542 12.59 0.35 6.65
CA ASN A 542 13.78 0.79 7.36
C ASN A 542 13.79 2.32 7.47
N GLN A 543 13.95 2.83 8.69
CA GLN A 543 13.99 4.27 8.96
C GLN A 543 15.42 4.83 8.96
N GLY A 544 16.44 3.99 8.77
CA GLY A 544 17.84 4.41 8.72
C GLY A 544 18.17 5.16 7.43
N LEU A 545 18.84 6.30 7.60
CA LEU A 545 19.48 7.08 6.54
C LEU A 545 20.99 6.93 6.66
N TYR A 546 21.66 6.53 5.59
CA TYR A 546 23.09 6.30 5.58
C TYR A 546 23.76 7.11 4.47
N THR A 547 24.84 7.82 4.77
CA THR A 547 25.77 8.27 3.73
C THR A 547 26.79 7.17 3.49
N TRP A 548 27.21 6.98 2.25
CA TRP A 548 28.20 5.97 1.89
C TRP A 548 29.37 6.56 1.11
N ARG A 549 30.51 5.89 1.22
CA ARG A 549 31.72 6.16 0.43
C ARG A 549 32.26 4.86 -0.15
N LEU A 550 32.43 4.82 -1.46
CA LEU A 550 33.06 3.73 -2.20
C LEU A 550 34.48 4.16 -2.59
N ASP A 551 35.48 3.31 -2.33
CA ASP A 551 36.85 3.44 -2.81
C ASP A 551 37.16 2.28 -3.76
N VAL A 552 37.60 2.60 -4.98
CA VAL A 552 37.96 1.65 -6.04
C VAL A 552 39.46 1.69 -6.37
N SER A 553 40.28 2.20 -5.45
CA SER A 553 41.73 2.30 -5.63
C SER A 553 42.41 0.94 -5.59
N GLU A 554 41.88 0.02 -4.79
CA GLU A 554 42.36 -1.34 -4.61
C GLU A 554 41.59 -2.34 -5.50
N PRO A 555 42.14 -3.56 -5.75
CA PRO A 555 41.46 -4.58 -6.54
C PRO A 555 40.08 -4.98 -6.01
N GLU A 556 39.94 -5.01 -4.68
CA GLU A 556 38.67 -5.23 -3.98
C GLU A 556 38.08 -3.86 -3.59
N PRO A 557 36.93 -3.46 -4.17
CA PRO A 557 36.35 -2.15 -3.90
C PRO A 557 35.78 -2.10 -2.48
N VAL A 558 36.15 -1.08 -1.71
CA VAL A 558 35.77 -0.92 -0.31
C VAL A 558 34.61 0.07 -0.19
N LEU A 559 33.49 -0.37 0.39
CA LEU A 559 32.30 0.44 0.61
C LEU A 559 32.11 0.66 2.12
N SER A 560 31.95 1.90 2.55
CA SER A 560 31.72 2.23 3.96
C SER A 560 30.42 3.02 4.12
N PHE A 561 29.69 2.77 5.21
CA PHE A 561 28.45 3.48 5.54
C PHE A 561 28.57 4.21 6.87
N GLN A 562 27.89 5.36 6.96
CA GLN A 562 27.71 6.10 8.21
C GLN A 562 26.23 6.44 8.38
N LEU A 563 25.64 5.99 9.48
CA LEU A 563 24.28 6.34 9.86
C LEU A 563 24.19 7.84 10.15
N ARG A 564 23.17 8.51 9.60
CA ARG A 564 22.90 9.93 9.75
C ARG A 564 21.55 10.16 10.37
N THR A 565 21.42 11.30 11.05
CA THR A 565 20.13 11.82 11.47
C THR A 565 19.46 12.50 10.27
N PRO A 566 18.29 12.03 9.83
CA PRO A 566 17.58 12.63 8.71
C PRO A 566 17.09 14.04 9.06
N LYS A 567 17.24 14.98 8.11
CA LYS A 567 16.70 16.34 8.22
C LYS A 567 15.46 16.46 7.35
N ASP A 568 14.41 15.81 7.83
CA ASP A 568 13.11 15.69 7.18
C ASP A 568 12.27 16.91 7.54
N GLY A 569 11.97 17.82 6.59
CA GLY A 569 11.26 19.06 6.87
C GLY A 569 9.80 18.89 7.33
N GLY A 570 9.60 18.47 8.57
CA GLY A 570 8.29 18.40 9.25
C GLY A 570 7.59 17.04 9.25
N LEU A 571 7.95 16.10 8.35
CA LEU A 571 7.42 14.73 8.34
C LEU A 571 8.52 13.71 8.68
N PRO A 572 8.60 13.23 9.94
CA PRO A 572 9.62 12.26 10.35
C PRO A 572 9.54 10.98 9.51
N GLY A 573 10.66 10.57 8.93
CA GLY A 573 10.75 9.38 8.08
C GLY A 573 10.34 9.64 6.62
N SER A 574 10.12 10.89 6.21
CA SER A 574 9.75 11.21 4.82
C SER A 574 10.83 10.89 3.79
N LEU A 575 12.10 10.77 4.21
CA LEU A 575 13.19 10.27 3.37
C LEU A 575 13.29 8.73 3.35
N ALA A 576 12.72 8.07 4.34
CA ALA A 576 12.73 6.62 4.48
C ALA A 576 11.55 6.02 3.70
N ARG A 577 11.74 5.83 2.39
CA ARG A 577 10.69 5.38 1.47
C ARG A 577 10.94 3.99 0.92
N LEU A 578 9.85 3.30 0.62
CA LEU A 578 9.85 2.08 -0.18
C LEU A 578 9.36 2.39 -1.59
N GLY A 579 10.11 1.94 -2.60
CA GLY A 579 9.70 2.04 -4.00
C GLY A 579 9.68 3.48 -4.55
N SER A 580 10.43 4.39 -3.92
CA SER A 580 10.65 5.73 -4.44
C SER A 580 11.67 5.76 -5.58
N ILE A 581 11.62 6.83 -6.36
CA ILE A 581 12.52 7.09 -7.47
C ILE A 581 13.43 8.25 -7.07
N ALA A 582 14.74 8.11 -7.27
CA ALA A 582 15.71 9.17 -6.99
C ALA A 582 16.50 9.51 -8.26
N ILE A 583 16.57 10.80 -8.58
CA ILE A 583 17.29 11.30 -9.75
C ILE A 583 18.24 12.42 -9.35
N GLN A 584 19.49 12.31 -9.77
CA GLN A 584 20.46 13.39 -9.66
C GLN A 584 20.21 14.45 -10.74
N SER A 585 20.15 15.71 -10.34
CA SER A 585 20.07 16.85 -11.24
C SER A 585 20.75 18.07 -10.63
N SER A 586 21.79 18.58 -11.30
CA SER A 586 22.47 19.85 -10.96
C SER A 586 22.86 20.00 -9.47
N ASN A 587 23.53 18.98 -8.91
CA ASN A 587 23.94 18.87 -7.49
C ASN A 587 22.81 18.66 -6.46
N TYR A 588 21.59 18.45 -6.92
CA TYR A 588 20.45 18.07 -6.08
C TYR A 588 19.98 16.66 -6.42
N THR A 589 19.32 16.02 -5.45
CA THR A 589 18.56 14.80 -5.69
C THR A 589 17.08 15.12 -5.67
N LEU A 590 16.35 14.76 -6.72
CA LEU A 590 14.90 14.74 -6.70
C LEU A 590 14.45 13.37 -6.19
N LEU A 591 13.71 13.33 -5.08
CA LEU A 591 13.13 12.12 -4.51
C LEU A 591 11.62 12.13 -4.80
N LEU A 592 11.15 11.16 -5.59
CA LEU A 592 9.80 11.07 -6.10
C LEU A 592 9.07 9.84 -5.55
N GLY A 593 7.86 10.05 -5.04
CA GLY A 593 6.89 9.00 -4.75
C GLY A 593 7.35 7.98 -3.72
N GLY A 594 6.88 6.74 -3.84
CA GLY A 594 7.07 5.68 -2.86
C GLY A 594 6.07 5.75 -1.70
N VAL A 595 6.19 4.81 -0.77
CA VAL A 595 5.39 4.76 0.46
C VAL A 595 6.28 4.95 1.69
N VAL A 596 5.73 5.53 2.76
CA VAL A 596 6.42 5.80 4.03
C VAL A 596 5.82 4.95 5.15
N LYS A 597 6.47 4.88 6.32
CA LYS A 597 6.01 4.05 7.44
C LYS A 597 4.72 4.60 8.06
N GLY A 598 3.74 3.72 8.26
CA GLY A 598 2.54 3.95 9.08
C GLY A 598 1.42 4.77 8.44
N VAL A 599 1.70 5.57 7.42
CA VAL A 599 0.69 6.48 6.84
C VAL A 599 0.75 6.54 5.31
N GLN A 600 -0.28 7.14 4.73
CA GLN A 600 -0.28 7.59 3.34
C GLN A 600 0.72 8.76 3.18
N LEU A 601 1.58 8.69 2.16
CA LEU A 601 2.45 9.79 1.77
C LEU A 601 1.58 10.96 1.27
N PRO A 602 1.60 12.14 1.92
CA PRO A 602 0.82 13.28 1.47
C PRO A 602 1.36 13.83 0.15
N SER A 603 0.48 14.33 -0.71
CA SER A 603 0.82 14.99 -1.99
C SER A 603 1.93 16.04 -1.88
N ALA A 604 1.96 16.80 -0.79
CA ALA A 604 3.02 17.77 -0.49
C ALA A 604 4.45 17.20 -0.48
N TYR A 605 4.58 15.88 -0.28
CA TYR A 605 5.84 15.17 -0.21
C TYR A 605 6.10 14.29 -1.44
N ASP A 606 5.27 14.36 -2.48
CA ASP A 606 5.45 13.56 -3.70
C ASP A 606 6.83 13.76 -4.30
N ILE A 607 7.29 15.01 -4.40
CA ILE A 607 8.57 15.36 -4.99
C ILE A 607 9.35 16.25 -4.02
N LEU A 608 10.37 15.68 -3.39
CA LEU A 608 11.30 16.40 -2.52
C LEU A 608 12.59 16.71 -3.26
N ILE A 609 13.15 17.89 -2.96
CA ILE A 609 14.45 18.33 -3.46
C ILE A 609 15.43 18.22 -2.31
N LEU A 610 16.44 17.37 -2.49
CA LEU A 610 17.43 17.07 -1.47
C LEU A 610 18.78 17.68 -1.84
N LYS A 611 19.45 18.20 -0.81
CA LYS A 611 20.86 18.55 -0.88
C LYS A 611 21.65 17.59 -0.02
N THR A 612 22.65 16.95 -0.63
CA THR A 612 23.50 15.97 0.03
C THR A 612 24.94 16.46 0.09
N THR A 613 25.57 16.29 1.24
CA THR A 613 27.01 16.42 1.45
C THR A 613 27.56 15.06 1.92
N GLU A 614 28.88 14.94 2.13
CA GLU A 614 29.46 13.71 2.68
C GLU A 614 28.89 13.33 4.06
N THR A 615 28.38 14.32 4.81
CA THR A 615 27.95 14.15 6.20
C THR A 615 26.46 14.34 6.42
N ASP A 616 25.71 14.81 5.41
CA ASP A 616 24.34 15.27 5.62
C ASP A 616 23.46 15.03 4.39
N VAL A 617 22.19 14.71 4.62
CA VAL A 617 21.14 14.67 3.59
C VAL A 617 19.97 15.48 4.12
N SER A 618 19.63 16.54 3.40
CA SER A 618 18.63 17.51 3.86
C SER A 618 17.58 17.79 2.80
N VAL A 619 16.32 17.86 3.21
CA VAL A 619 15.25 18.35 2.35
C VAL A 619 15.33 19.88 2.31
N VAL A 620 15.58 20.45 1.13
CA VAL A 620 15.74 21.90 0.97
C VAL A 620 14.50 22.58 0.40
N ALA A 621 13.68 21.84 -0.34
CA ALA A 621 12.43 22.31 -0.91
C ALA A 621 11.55 21.12 -1.32
N ARG A 622 10.28 21.39 -1.62
CA ARG A 622 9.38 20.47 -2.32
C ARG A 622 8.98 21.07 -3.66
N LEU A 623 8.79 20.23 -4.67
CA LEU A 623 8.32 20.65 -5.98
C LEU A 623 6.79 20.54 -6.02
N ASP A 624 6.12 21.63 -6.35
CA ASP A 624 4.68 21.66 -6.58
C ASP A 624 4.40 22.08 -8.02
N GLY A 625 3.80 21.17 -8.80
CA GLY A 625 3.41 21.44 -10.19
C GLY A 625 1.92 21.25 -10.45
N THR A 626 1.14 20.91 -9.41
CA THR A 626 -0.25 20.43 -9.56
C THR A 626 -1.27 21.39 -8.95
N GLY A 627 -0.87 22.21 -7.97
CA GLY A 627 -1.80 23.05 -7.19
C GLY A 627 -2.49 24.19 -7.95
N SER A 628 -2.02 24.59 -9.14
CA SER A 628 -2.56 25.75 -9.89
C SER A 628 -2.81 25.51 -11.39
N SER A 629 -2.46 24.33 -11.91
CA SER A 629 -2.39 24.04 -13.35
C SER A 629 -3.54 23.18 -13.89
N GLY A 630 -4.41 22.64 -13.01
CA GLY A 630 -5.45 21.67 -13.40
C GLY A 630 -4.89 20.31 -13.84
N VAL A 631 -3.59 20.09 -13.64
CA VAL A 631 -2.91 18.83 -13.97
C VAL A 631 -3.21 17.79 -12.89
N MET A 632 -3.69 16.61 -13.31
CA MET A 632 -3.93 15.49 -12.40
C MET A 632 -2.62 15.05 -11.75
N ARG A 633 -2.64 14.84 -10.43
CA ARG A 633 -1.47 14.37 -9.68
C ARG A 633 -0.87 13.09 -10.31
N PRO A 634 0.44 13.04 -10.60
CA PRO A 634 1.08 11.84 -11.14
C PRO A 634 1.08 10.70 -10.11
N PHE A 635 0.77 9.49 -10.56
CA PHE A 635 0.81 8.31 -9.71
C PHE A 635 2.17 7.61 -9.81
N LEU A 636 3.00 7.80 -8.79
CA LEU A 636 4.43 7.45 -8.82
C LEU A 636 4.74 5.98 -8.48
N MET A 637 3.72 5.15 -8.30
CA MET A 637 3.90 3.74 -7.97
C MET A 637 4.20 2.92 -9.23
N GLY A 638 5.41 2.38 -9.30
CA GLY A 638 5.87 1.60 -10.46
C GLY A 638 5.98 2.42 -11.75
N SER A 639 6.06 3.75 -11.65
CA SER A 639 6.38 4.61 -12.78
C SER A 639 7.90 4.63 -13.01
N SER A 640 8.32 5.26 -14.11
CA SER A 640 9.72 5.60 -14.37
C SER A 640 9.85 7.10 -14.58
N VAL A 641 11.01 7.65 -14.22
CA VAL A 641 11.32 9.05 -14.44
C VAL A 641 12.62 9.15 -15.23
N VAL A 642 12.61 9.94 -16.30
CA VAL A 642 13.74 10.06 -17.24
C VAL A 642 14.11 11.52 -17.39
N HIS A 643 15.41 11.82 -17.26
CA HIS A 643 15.96 13.13 -17.58
C HIS A 643 16.16 13.26 -19.10
N TYR A 644 15.78 14.40 -19.66
CA TYR A 644 16.11 14.80 -21.03
C TYR A 644 16.63 16.24 -21.06
N GLU A 645 16.96 16.79 -22.22
CA GLU A 645 17.73 18.04 -22.34
C GLU A 645 17.15 19.24 -21.56
N ASN A 646 18.02 20.18 -21.20
CA ASN A 646 17.68 21.46 -20.55
C ASN A 646 17.02 21.35 -19.17
N GLY A 647 17.37 20.31 -18.40
CA GLY A 647 16.84 20.10 -17.04
C GLY A 647 15.39 19.66 -17.01
N ASN A 648 14.89 19.14 -18.14
CA ASN A 648 13.54 18.61 -18.22
C ASN A 648 13.51 17.13 -17.80
N LEU A 649 12.40 16.74 -17.18
CA LEU A 649 12.15 15.38 -16.72
C LEU A 649 10.79 14.91 -17.19
N ALA A 650 10.69 13.63 -17.49
CA ALA A 650 9.45 12.97 -17.88
C ALA A 650 9.09 11.87 -16.89
N ILE A 651 7.82 11.79 -16.50
CA ILE A 651 7.26 10.68 -15.72
C ILE A 651 6.39 9.86 -16.66
N VAL A 652 6.71 8.57 -16.79
CA VAL A 652 5.98 7.64 -17.67
C VAL A 652 5.53 6.40 -16.91
N GLY A 653 4.35 5.89 -17.28
CA GLY A 653 3.74 4.74 -16.65
C GLY A 653 3.33 4.95 -15.20
N GLY A 654 3.17 3.84 -14.48
CA GLY A 654 2.66 3.80 -13.11
C GLY A 654 1.23 3.25 -13.04
N GLY A 655 0.92 2.60 -11.93
CA GLY A 655 -0.39 1.98 -11.71
C GLY A 655 -0.43 1.02 -10.52
N ALA A 656 -1.64 0.75 -10.06
CA ALA A 656 -1.89 -0.16 -8.93
C ALA A 656 -3.21 -0.90 -9.16
N THR A 657 -3.29 -2.15 -8.71
CA THR A 657 -4.52 -2.96 -8.74
C THR A 657 -5.55 -2.52 -7.69
N CYS A 658 -5.16 -1.58 -6.82
CA CYS A 658 -5.97 -0.98 -5.76
C CYS A 658 -6.77 -2.03 -4.98
N TYR A 659 -6.07 -3.06 -4.47
CA TYR A 659 -6.65 -4.09 -3.60
C TYR A 659 -7.83 -4.85 -4.25
N ALA A 660 -7.70 -5.13 -5.56
CA ALA A 660 -8.73 -5.78 -6.39
C ALA A 660 -10.05 -5.01 -6.54
N MET A 661 -10.08 -3.71 -6.21
CA MET A 661 -11.25 -2.85 -6.41
C MET A 661 -11.33 -2.33 -7.87
N GLY A 662 -10.22 -2.40 -8.58
CA GLY A 662 -10.05 -1.95 -9.97
C GLY A 662 -8.61 -1.52 -10.16
N THR A 663 -8.05 -1.69 -11.36
CA THR A 663 -6.69 -1.20 -11.61
C THR A 663 -6.73 0.27 -11.99
N PHE A 664 -6.01 1.10 -11.23
CA PHE A 664 -5.69 2.45 -11.62
C PHE A 664 -4.45 2.43 -12.51
N TRP A 665 -4.53 3.09 -13.66
CA TRP A 665 -3.42 3.37 -14.54
C TRP A 665 -3.21 4.87 -14.63
N THR A 666 -1.95 5.29 -14.63
CA THR A 666 -1.61 6.70 -14.85
C THR A 666 -2.22 7.16 -16.19
N PRO A 667 -2.94 8.30 -16.23
CA PRO A 667 -3.74 8.71 -17.40
C PRO A 667 -2.92 9.31 -18.55
N GLY A 668 -1.62 9.54 -18.36
CA GLY A 668 -0.77 10.23 -19.31
C GLY A 668 0.68 10.25 -18.89
N SER A 669 1.55 10.72 -19.79
CA SER A 669 2.93 11.08 -19.46
C SER A 669 2.98 12.50 -18.94
N TYR A 670 3.86 12.74 -17.97
CA TYR A 670 4.07 14.07 -17.39
C TYR A 670 5.43 14.60 -17.79
N SER A 671 5.51 15.90 -18.03
CA SER A 671 6.77 16.60 -18.26
C SER A 671 6.86 17.77 -17.28
N PHE A 672 8.03 17.96 -16.68
CA PHE A 672 8.31 19.10 -15.80
C PHE A 672 9.78 19.49 -15.90
N ARG A 673 10.09 20.74 -15.59
CA ARG A 673 11.47 21.24 -15.58
C ARG A 673 11.92 21.51 -14.15
N PHE A 674 13.12 21.03 -13.81
CA PHE A 674 13.79 21.41 -12.58
C PHE A 674 14.96 22.34 -12.91
N ASP A 675 14.86 23.59 -12.46
CA ASP A 675 15.92 24.58 -12.60
C ASP A 675 16.40 25.01 -11.20
N PRO A 676 17.59 24.58 -10.77
CA PRO A 676 18.09 24.88 -9.43
C PRO A 676 18.34 26.37 -9.19
N SER A 677 18.54 27.17 -10.26
CA SER A 677 18.76 28.62 -10.16
C SER A 677 17.53 29.37 -9.64
N LEU A 678 16.36 28.74 -9.71
CA LEU A 678 15.08 29.31 -9.28
C LEU A 678 14.71 28.90 -7.84
N LEU A 679 15.55 28.11 -7.16
CA LEU A 679 15.28 27.74 -5.77
C LEU A 679 15.20 28.99 -4.87
N PRO A 680 14.40 28.97 -3.79
CA PRO A 680 14.13 30.15 -2.94
C PRO A 680 15.38 30.87 -2.42
N GLN A 681 16.49 30.14 -2.26
CA GLN A 681 17.80 30.66 -1.84
C GLN A 681 18.42 31.66 -2.84
N HIS A 682 17.90 31.72 -4.08
CA HIS A 682 18.41 32.52 -5.19
C HIS A 682 17.48 33.67 -5.62
N GLY A 683 16.39 33.93 -4.89
CA GLY A 683 15.72 35.24 -4.89
C GLY A 683 14.91 35.64 -6.13
N THR A 684 14.40 34.72 -6.94
CA THR A 684 13.50 35.09 -8.06
C THR A 684 12.21 34.27 -8.04
N GLY A 685 11.05 34.94 -7.92
CA GLY A 685 9.72 34.34 -8.08
C GLY A 685 9.40 33.98 -9.53
N GLN A 686 10.40 33.63 -10.34
CA GLN A 686 10.23 33.26 -11.74
C GLN A 686 9.92 31.77 -11.85
N ILE A 687 8.88 31.44 -12.61
CA ILE A 687 8.53 30.06 -12.94
C ILE A 687 9.42 29.63 -14.10
N ALA A 688 9.99 28.42 -14.04
CA ALA A 688 10.75 27.86 -15.13
C ALA A 688 9.92 27.86 -16.44
N PRO A 689 10.56 27.98 -17.62
CA PRO A 689 9.86 27.84 -18.90
C PRO A 689 9.09 26.52 -18.96
N ARG A 690 7.99 26.50 -19.72
CA ARG A 690 7.22 25.26 -19.93
C ARG A 690 8.12 24.16 -20.48
N PRO A 691 8.04 22.93 -19.95
CA PRO A 691 8.82 21.81 -20.45
C PRO A 691 8.32 21.43 -21.85
N GLU A 692 9.21 20.89 -22.67
CA GLU A 692 8.80 20.24 -23.92
C GLU A 692 7.97 19.00 -23.58
N SER A 693 6.81 18.80 -24.20
CA SER A 693 5.88 17.76 -23.74
C SER A 693 6.25 16.39 -24.32
N VAL A 694 6.35 15.40 -23.44
CA VAL A 694 6.56 14.01 -23.83
C VAL A 694 5.22 13.36 -24.14
N GLN A 695 5.07 12.78 -25.33
CA GLN A 695 3.82 12.19 -25.81
C GLN A 695 4.01 10.70 -26.11
N TYR A 696 3.06 9.88 -25.68
CA TYR A 696 3.04 8.47 -26.06
C TYR A 696 2.86 8.35 -27.58
N LYS A 697 3.64 7.47 -28.20
CA LYS A 697 3.63 7.23 -29.65
C LYS A 697 3.01 5.89 -29.99
N GLU A 698 3.64 4.80 -29.56
CA GLU A 698 3.22 3.44 -29.85
C GLU A 698 3.86 2.44 -28.87
N THR A 699 3.32 1.22 -28.84
CA THR A 699 3.94 0.06 -28.19
C THR A 699 4.54 -0.82 -29.26
N VAL A 700 5.83 -1.14 -29.14
CA VAL A 700 6.54 -2.05 -30.04
C VAL A 700 6.75 -3.39 -29.33
N GLU A 701 6.10 -4.45 -29.84
CA GLU A 701 6.30 -5.81 -29.36
C GLU A 701 7.65 -6.37 -29.84
N PHE A 702 8.39 -6.97 -28.91
CA PHE A 702 9.65 -7.64 -29.24
C PHE A 702 9.33 -8.97 -29.90
N SER A 703 9.73 -9.14 -31.18
CA SER A 703 9.56 -10.39 -31.91
C SER A 703 10.33 -11.54 -31.23
N GLU A 704 9.67 -12.66 -30.94
CA GLU A 704 10.34 -13.89 -30.51
C GLU A 704 11.15 -14.45 -31.68
N SER A 705 12.45 -14.67 -31.50
CA SER A 705 13.20 -15.51 -32.43
C SER A 705 12.63 -16.93 -32.39
N GLU A 706 12.45 -17.55 -33.56
CA GLU A 706 12.13 -18.97 -33.68
C GLU A 706 13.03 -19.77 -32.75
N LYS A 707 12.41 -20.58 -31.88
CA LYS A 707 13.12 -21.48 -30.96
C LYS A 707 14.18 -22.25 -31.74
N SER A 708 15.45 -22.01 -31.42
CA SER A 708 16.52 -22.93 -31.81
C SER A 708 16.20 -24.29 -31.16
N PRO A 709 16.17 -25.40 -31.92
CA PRO A 709 15.96 -26.70 -31.33
C PRO A 709 17.12 -27.00 -30.38
N VAL A 710 16.77 -27.39 -29.16
CA VAL A 710 17.70 -27.82 -28.12
C VAL A 710 18.35 -29.13 -28.58
N GLU A 711 19.69 -29.14 -28.69
CA GLU A 711 20.50 -30.37 -28.59
C GLU A 711 21.09 -30.49 -27.18
#